data_AF-A0A964A913-F1
#
_entry.id   AF-A0A964A913-F1
#
_cell.length_a   1.000
_cell.length_b   1.000
_cell.length_c   1.000
_cell.angle_alpha   90.00
_cell.angle_beta   90.00
_cell.angle_gamma   90.00
#
_symmetry.space_group_name_H-M   'P 1'
#
loop_
_entity.id
_entity.type
_entity.pdbx_description
1 polymer ?
#
loop_
_entity_poly.entity_id
_entity_poly.type
_entity_poly.pdbx_seq_one_letter_code
_entity_poly.pdbx_strand_id
1 'polypeptide(L)'
;MYPAAMRWHVPTVLLVLVLTACADGGGGADGAPRITSVPPRAATVGVEYTYRVEATGDPAPTLGLVGAPAWLLLDGDVVAGVPGPADVGSVSFTVSAVNGLSPDALQTVQIGVVDVGDDDGDGLSNAEEVELGTDPGDPDSDHDGKPDGVEVGPRPAPPLDGDGDGLMDALEGLHADNDSDGVPDERDPTAGWQMGWGRFVPFAVRNDGTEAARLEVRVTGGAPLQVWAGVSGSSASPLDLPPLSDLRVDGVGVGQDGIELFDDGSHEDRYAGDGVWSRGGITAVTPADTGARLGLRSLDLVRVREASGTTARPVWQGYQDQRSVFVSGTFDLGVIRPSAVQTPQPRGEGAQATTHLVNLVAPQVMPIITAMLNGDEADVPALSRAVMGRLGYEVDLLYVLPEYYAVSGAGGATFNVRNAVEGIGSNVGVSAGEWGSERLQSVFAMNFSDTGPLLHETAHRFAVFLDARFGFAGNFWGTSSANGQLGGFDLDTLVDHGDGTYTVDRFGRFANGGETFPYGPWELYLMGLLDPAELEPLRVMRDAESLAIAGERETLRASALDTVTLADVVAVHGPRKPAFPQAPDQFRAAFVALSSRPLTASEMSFYEAWAARFGATEGEGGLLSFYEATGGRARMDTAVP
;
A
#
# COMPACT_ATOMS: atom_id res chain seq x y z
N MET A 1 -3.55 58.03 33.55
CA MET A 1 -3.29 56.97 34.56
C MET A 1 -3.76 55.66 33.95
N TYR A 2 -2.83 54.90 33.39
CA TYR A 2 -3.02 53.49 33.04
C TYR A 2 -1.66 52.80 33.18
N PRO A 3 -1.58 51.75 33.99
CA PRO A 3 -0.75 50.57 33.75
C PRO A 3 -1.68 49.37 33.44
N ALA A 4 -1.26 48.20 33.01
CA ALA A 4 -0.02 47.65 32.46
C ALA A 4 -0.40 46.28 31.87
N ALA A 5 0.28 45.84 30.81
CA ALA A 5 0.29 44.44 30.39
C ALA A 5 1.73 44.06 30.03
N MET A 6 2.20 42.96 30.61
CA MET A 6 3.51 42.34 30.39
C MET A 6 3.65 41.84 28.95
N ARG A 7 4.78 42.15 28.32
CA ARG A 7 5.29 41.48 27.12
C ARG A 7 6.58 40.75 27.45
N TRP A 8 6.69 39.52 26.97
CA TRP A 8 7.86 38.67 27.03
C TRP A 8 8.93 39.12 26.00
N HIS A 9 10.18 38.89 26.38
CA HIS A 9 11.42 39.35 25.76
C HIS A 9 11.67 38.78 24.35
N VAL A 10 12.15 39.65 23.46
CA VAL A 10 12.99 39.32 22.30
C VAL A 10 14.34 39.99 22.55
N PRO A 11 15.50 39.30 22.51
CA PRO A 11 16.78 39.98 22.49
C PRO A 11 17.20 40.31 21.06
N THR A 12 17.37 41.62 20.87
CA THR A 12 17.90 42.33 19.71
C THR A 12 19.28 41.83 19.28
N VAL A 13 19.45 41.64 17.97
CA VAL A 13 20.72 41.41 17.28
C VAL A 13 21.67 42.60 17.49
N LEU A 14 22.85 42.33 18.06
CA LEU A 14 23.90 43.31 18.28
C LEU A 14 24.76 43.44 17.01
N LEU A 15 24.58 44.55 16.29
CA LEU A 15 25.47 44.98 15.21
C LEU A 15 26.78 45.53 15.82
N VAL A 16 27.87 44.76 15.74
CA VAL A 16 29.21 45.25 16.12
C VAL A 16 29.83 45.97 14.92
N LEU A 17 29.89 47.29 15.03
CA LEU A 17 30.66 48.19 14.18
C LEU A 17 32.14 48.06 14.55
N VAL A 18 32.98 47.50 13.68
CA VAL A 18 34.44 47.51 13.89
C VAL A 18 35.02 48.82 13.35
N LEU A 19 35.58 49.59 14.28
CA LEU A 19 36.30 50.85 14.06
C LEU A 19 37.52 50.67 13.15
N THR A 20 37.61 51.54 12.15
CA THR A 20 38.80 51.81 11.34
C THR A 20 39.88 52.45 12.23
N ALA A 21 41.04 51.81 12.36
CA ALA A 21 42.23 52.40 12.96
C ALA A 21 43.21 52.86 11.86
N CYS A 22 43.71 54.10 12.00
CA CYS A 22 44.71 54.70 11.14
C CYS A 22 46.02 53.89 11.11
N ALA A 23 46.60 53.76 9.92
CA ALA A 23 47.97 53.29 9.73
C ALA A 23 48.95 54.46 9.81
N ASP A 24 49.85 54.42 10.80
CA ASP A 24 51.16 55.08 10.73
C ASP A 24 52.19 54.04 10.27
N GLY A 25 53.05 54.45 9.34
CA GLY A 25 53.95 53.59 8.60
C GLY A 25 55.08 52.97 9.43
N GLY A 26 55.28 51.67 9.23
CA GLY A 26 56.47 50.92 9.61
C GLY A 26 56.45 49.57 8.89
N GLY A 27 57.37 49.37 7.95
CA GLY A 27 57.46 48.14 7.16
C GLY A 27 57.73 46.91 8.02
N GLY A 28 56.80 45.96 7.96
CA GLY A 28 56.95 44.59 8.42
C GLY A 28 55.83 43.78 7.78
N ALA A 29 56.15 42.93 6.81
CA ALA A 29 55.20 42.00 6.23
C ALA A 29 54.70 41.08 7.36
N ASP A 30 53.41 41.19 7.68
CA ASP A 30 52.75 40.26 8.60
C ASP A 30 52.66 38.92 7.86
N GLY A 31 53.68 38.08 8.06
CA GLY A 31 53.84 36.81 7.36
C GLY A 31 52.75 35.78 7.71
N ALA A 32 51.87 36.08 8.68
CA ALA A 32 50.76 35.21 9.07
C ALA A 32 49.76 35.00 7.92
N PRO A 33 49.13 33.81 7.84
CA PRO A 33 48.24 33.45 6.75
C PRO A 33 46.92 34.23 6.79
N ARG A 34 46.32 34.49 5.62
CA ARG A 34 44.96 35.06 5.47
C ARG A 34 44.24 34.45 4.27
N ILE A 35 43.00 34.00 4.45
CA ILE A 35 42.10 33.56 3.38
C ILE A 35 41.33 34.78 2.85
N THR A 36 41.33 34.99 1.53
CA THR A 36 40.71 36.16 0.86
C THR A 36 39.55 35.82 -0.05
N SER A 37 39.41 34.56 -0.45
CA SER A 37 38.33 34.07 -1.31
C SER A 37 36.99 33.98 -0.57
N VAL A 38 35.89 33.99 -1.32
CA VAL A 38 34.51 33.86 -0.80
C VAL A 38 33.82 32.64 -1.43
N PRO A 39 33.36 31.65 -0.63
CA PRO A 39 32.75 30.43 -1.16
C PRO A 39 31.31 30.65 -1.63
N PRO A 40 30.85 29.91 -2.66
CA PRO A 40 29.42 29.77 -2.95
C PRO A 40 28.68 29.18 -1.75
N ARG A 41 27.43 29.61 -1.53
CA ARG A 41 26.62 29.17 -0.37
C ARG A 41 25.52 28.17 -0.74
N ALA A 42 25.46 27.77 -2.01
CA ALA A 42 24.48 26.82 -2.53
C ALA A 42 25.19 25.72 -3.31
N ALA A 43 24.71 24.50 -3.14
CA ALA A 43 25.07 23.33 -3.94
C ALA A 43 23.78 22.61 -4.34
N THR A 44 23.83 21.85 -5.42
CA THR A 44 22.68 21.09 -5.94
C THR A 44 23.06 19.63 -6.04
N VAL A 45 22.18 18.74 -5.60
CA VAL A 45 22.38 17.29 -5.71
C VAL A 45 22.75 16.93 -7.15
N GLY A 46 23.79 16.10 -7.32
CA GLY A 46 24.28 15.66 -8.64
C GLY A 46 25.04 16.71 -9.46
N VAL A 47 25.14 17.97 -9.00
CA VAL A 47 25.91 19.04 -9.65
C VAL A 47 27.24 19.26 -8.93
N GLU A 48 28.34 19.36 -9.68
CA GLU A 48 29.65 19.65 -9.09
C GLU A 48 29.67 21.00 -8.39
N TYR A 49 29.85 20.98 -7.07
CA TYR A 49 30.19 22.15 -6.28
C TYR A 49 31.71 22.34 -6.35
N THR A 50 32.16 23.54 -6.72
CA THR A 50 33.59 23.84 -6.80
C THR A 50 33.90 25.27 -6.36
N TYR A 51 35.02 25.43 -5.66
CA TYR A 51 35.49 26.72 -5.16
C TYR A 51 37.01 26.72 -4.96
N ARG A 52 37.68 27.74 -5.53
CA ARG A 52 39.13 27.95 -5.34
C ARG A 52 39.38 28.81 -4.09
N VAL A 53 40.20 28.30 -3.18
CA VAL A 53 40.66 28.98 -1.98
C VAL A 53 41.86 29.86 -2.31
N GLU A 54 41.70 31.17 -2.14
CA GLU A 54 42.81 32.12 -2.22
C GLU A 54 43.29 32.44 -0.82
N ALA A 55 44.58 32.19 -0.56
CA ALA A 55 45.23 32.53 0.70
C ALA A 55 46.58 33.23 0.49
N THR A 56 46.90 34.15 1.37
CA THR A 56 48.17 34.90 1.43
C THR A 56 48.96 34.52 2.69
N GLY A 57 50.27 34.69 2.68
CA GLY A 57 51.18 34.39 3.81
C GLY A 57 52.62 34.13 3.33
N ASP A 58 53.61 34.35 4.19
CA ASP A 58 55.02 34.04 3.90
C ASP A 58 55.68 33.36 5.13
N PRO A 59 56.02 32.06 5.08
CA PRO A 59 55.95 31.16 3.93
C PRO A 59 54.54 30.92 3.37
N ALA A 60 54.44 30.42 2.13
CA ALA A 60 53.15 30.12 1.50
C ALA A 60 52.33 29.15 2.38
N PRO A 61 51.05 29.45 2.66
CA PRO A 61 50.25 28.63 3.57
C PRO A 61 49.87 27.29 2.98
N THR A 62 49.83 26.28 3.84
CA THR A 62 49.21 24.98 3.56
C THR A 62 47.73 25.06 3.91
N LEU A 63 46.88 24.61 3.00
CA LEU A 63 45.42 24.61 3.16
C LEU A 63 44.92 23.29 3.75
N GLY A 64 43.81 23.35 4.48
CA GLY A 64 43.13 22.18 5.03
C GLY A 64 41.63 22.37 5.15
N LEU A 65 40.91 21.25 5.27
CA LEU A 65 39.48 21.20 5.59
C LEU A 65 39.29 20.54 6.95
N VAL A 66 38.47 21.17 7.79
CA VAL A 66 38.07 20.65 9.10
C VAL A 66 36.55 20.52 9.12
N GLY A 67 36.06 19.31 9.40
CA GLY A 67 34.63 19.02 9.45
C GLY A 67 33.92 19.05 8.09
N ALA A 68 34.65 18.90 6.98
CA ALA A 68 34.03 18.80 5.66
C ALA A 68 33.24 17.49 5.53
N PRO A 69 32.08 17.50 4.84
CA PRO A 69 31.32 16.30 4.52
C PRO A 69 32.13 15.41 3.57
N ALA A 70 31.80 14.11 3.54
CA ALA A 70 32.58 13.12 2.79
C ALA A 70 32.65 13.38 1.28
N TRP A 71 31.65 14.06 0.72
CA TRP A 71 31.59 14.41 -0.70
C TRP A 71 32.44 15.62 -1.07
N LEU A 72 32.97 16.40 -0.11
CA LEU A 72 33.86 17.54 -0.36
C LEU A 72 35.32 17.16 -0.10
N LEU A 73 36.16 17.37 -1.11
CA LEU A 73 37.61 17.15 -1.05
C LEU A 73 38.38 18.43 -1.38
N LEU A 74 39.59 18.52 -0.85
CA LEU A 74 40.56 19.59 -1.19
C LEU A 74 41.67 18.99 -2.05
N ASP A 75 41.80 19.49 -3.27
CA ASP A 75 42.93 19.19 -4.17
C ASP A 75 43.72 20.48 -4.45
N GLY A 76 44.92 20.57 -3.86
CA GLY A 76 45.72 21.79 -3.89
C GLY A 76 45.00 22.96 -3.22
N ASP A 77 44.51 23.88 -4.05
CA ASP A 77 43.76 25.08 -3.64
C ASP A 77 42.28 25.04 -4.07
N VAL A 78 41.77 23.90 -4.54
CA VAL A 78 40.39 23.76 -5.00
C VAL A 78 39.63 22.83 -4.06
N VAL A 79 38.52 23.32 -3.51
CA VAL A 79 37.53 22.52 -2.80
C VAL A 79 36.47 22.11 -3.80
N ALA A 80 36.29 20.81 -4.04
CA ALA A 80 35.34 20.29 -5.02
C ALA A 80 34.67 18.99 -4.54
N GLY A 81 33.47 18.75 -5.07
CA GLY A 81 32.65 17.60 -4.71
C GLY A 81 31.30 17.57 -5.42
N VAL A 82 30.64 16.42 -5.42
CA VAL A 82 29.26 16.27 -5.91
C VAL A 82 28.41 15.76 -4.74
N PRO A 83 27.47 16.57 -4.20
CA PRO A 83 26.59 16.11 -3.13
C PRO A 83 25.59 15.08 -3.66
N GLY A 84 25.30 14.07 -2.86
CA GLY A 84 24.22 13.12 -3.09
C GLY A 84 22.92 13.50 -2.36
N PRO A 85 21.84 12.73 -2.55
CA PRO A 85 20.55 12.99 -1.89
C PRO A 85 20.63 13.02 -0.36
N ALA A 86 21.49 12.19 0.25
CA ALA A 86 21.71 12.16 1.70
C ALA A 86 22.41 13.43 2.26
N ASP A 87 22.90 14.31 1.38
CA ASP A 87 23.60 15.53 1.75
C ASP A 87 22.70 16.78 1.71
N VAL A 88 21.41 16.63 1.37
CA VAL A 88 20.41 17.72 1.36
C VAL A 88 20.31 18.37 2.75
N GLY A 89 20.20 19.70 2.76
CA GLY A 89 20.15 20.49 3.98
C GLY A 89 21.37 21.40 4.16
N SER A 90 21.59 21.88 5.39
CA SER A 90 22.65 22.85 5.68
C SER A 90 23.92 22.17 6.19
N VAL A 91 25.01 22.31 5.45
CA VAL A 91 26.32 21.77 5.79
C VAL A 91 27.27 22.88 6.19
N SER A 92 28.05 22.67 7.26
CA SER A 92 29.04 23.63 7.75
C SER A 92 30.41 22.97 7.92
N PHE A 93 31.45 23.62 7.39
CA PHE A 93 32.84 23.18 7.53
C PHE A 93 33.79 24.38 7.62
N THR A 94 35.06 24.14 7.94
CA THR A 94 36.06 25.20 8.06
C THR A 94 37.24 24.96 7.13
N VAL A 95 37.60 25.98 6.34
CA VAL A 95 38.86 26.04 5.59
C VAL A 95 39.92 26.64 6.51
N SER A 96 41.06 25.97 6.65
CA SER A 96 42.21 26.46 7.39
C SER A 96 43.39 26.77 6.46
N ALA A 97 44.16 27.81 6.80
CA ALA A 97 45.41 28.16 6.15
C ALA A 97 46.50 28.35 7.23
N VAL A 98 47.57 27.55 7.14
CA VAL A 98 48.62 27.46 8.16
C VAL A 98 50.00 27.59 7.51
N ASN A 99 50.87 28.46 8.03
CA ASN A 99 52.27 28.56 7.56
C ASN A 99 53.31 28.59 8.69
N GLY A 100 52.92 28.24 9.91
CA GLY A 100 53.79 28.25 11.09
C GLY A 100 53.94 29.61 11.77
N LEU A 101 53.31 30.67 11.24
CA LEU A 101 53.20 31.98 11.88
C LEU A 101 51.77 32.19 12.39
N SER A 102 51.64 32.56 13.67
CA SER A 102 50.33 32.81 14.28
C SER A 102 49.82 34.24 13.99
N PRO A 103 48.51 34.44 13.82
CA PRO A 103 47.45 33.43 13.90
C PRO A 103 47.24 32.66 12.59
N ASP A 104 46.81 31.39 12.68
CA ASP A 104 46.27 30.67 11.52
C ASP A 104 44.99 31.34 11.01
N ALA A 105 44.75 31.30 9.70
CA ALA A 105 43.51 31.81 9.13
C ALA A 105 42.47 30.70 9.02
N LEU A 106 41.29 30.96 9.57
CA LEU A 106 40.14 30.07 9.52
C LEU A 106 38.96 30.78 8.83
N GLN A 107 38.32 30.11 7.89
CA GLN A 107 37.09 30.55 7.24
C GLN A 107 36.03 29.46 7.42
N THR A 108 35.01 29.74 8.23
CA THR A 108 33.81 28.88 8.31
C THR A 108 32.96 29.09 7.06
N VAL A 109 32.59 28.00 6.42
CA VAL A 109 31.78 27.95 5.21
C VAL A 109 30.49 27.21 5.54
N GLN A 110 29.36 27.80 5.14
CA GLN A 110 28.05 27.17 5.24
C GLN A 110 27.44 27.09 3.85
N ILE A 111 27.02 25.90 3.45
CA ILE A 111 26.40 25.59 2.15
C ILE A 111 24.99 25.05 2.41
N GLY A 112 24.00 25.51 1.66
CA GLY A 112 22.72 24.82 1.52
C GLY A 112 22.76 23.89 0.30
N VAL A 113 22.56 22.60 0.51
CA VAL A 113 22.41 21.60 -0.55
C VAL A 113 20.92 21.43 -0.82
N VAL A 114 20.50 21.60 -2.07
CA VAL A 114 19.11 21.43 -2.51
C VAL A 114 19.03 20.33 -3.57
N ASP A 115 17.94 19.56 -3.56
CA ASP A 115 17.57 18.69 -4.65
C ASP A 115 16.59 19.44 -5.57
N VAL A 116 16.83 19.46 -6.88
CA VAL A 116 15.96 20.11 -7.87
C VAL A 116 15.53 19.13 -8.96
N GLY A 117 15.74 17.83 -8.72
CA GLY A 117 15.08 16.77 -9.49
C GLY A 117 13.57 16.84 -9.33
N ASP A 118 12.88 16.11 -10.19
CA ASP A 118 11.44 15.89 -10.22
C ASP A 118 11.35 14.40 -10.56
N ASP A 119 11.50 13.58 -9.53
CA ASP A 119 11.80 12.15 -9.65
C ASP A 119 10.60 11.36 -10.19
N ASP A 120 9.38 11.84 -9.95
CA ASP A 120 8.12 11.25 -10.42
C ASP A 120 7.47 12.00 -11.61
N GLY A 121 7.91 13.22 -11.93
CA GLY A 121 7.56 13.95 -13.14
C GLY A 121 6.23 14.70 -13.04
N ASP A 122 5.75 15.02 -11.83
CA ASP A 122 4.46 15.62 -11.57
C ASP A 122 4.46 17.17 -11.73
N GLY A 123 5.66 17.75 -11.81
CA GLY A 123 5.90 19.18 -12.00
C GLY A 123 6.30 19.95 -10.74
N LEU A 124 6.41 19.29 -9.59
CA LEU A 124 7.11 19.76 -8.41
C LEU A 124 8.54 19.23 -8.41
N SER A 125 9.47 20.01 -7.86
CA SER A 125 10.79 19.46 -7.57
C SER A 125 10.77 18.64 -6.28
N ASN A 126 11.65 17.65 -6.16
CA ASN A 126 11.84 16.85 -4.96
C ASN A 126 11.96 17.73 -3.71
N ALA A 127 12.64 18.90 -3.78
CA ALA A 127 12.74 19.83 -2.65
C ALA A 127 11.45 20.62 -2.39
N GLU A 128 10.65 20.89 -3.41
CA GLU A 128 9.33 21.51 -3.26
C GLU A 128 8.36 20.56 -2.57
N GLU A 129 8.33 19.30 -3.00
CA GLU A 129 7.52 18.25 -2.39
C GLU A 129 7.91 17.98 -0.94
N VAL A 130 9.21 17.95 -0.66
CA VAL A 130 9.76 17.93 0.72
C VAL A 130 9.24 19.08 1.57
N GLU A 131 9.13 20.29 1.01
CA GLU A 131 8.64 21.46 1.75
C GLU A 131 7.13 21.37 2.02
N LEU A 132 6.39 20.62 1.21
CA LEU A 132 4.94 20.53 1.25
C LEU A 132 4.42 19.28 1.95
N GLY A 133 5.25 18.26 2.13
CA GLY A 133 4.85 16.99 2.73
C GLY A 133 4.31 15.98 1.71
N THR A 134 4.44 16.25 0.40
CA THR A 134 4.19 15.25 -0.66
C THR A 134 5.39 14.32 -0.83
N ASP A 135 5.23 13.18 -1.51
CA ASP A 135 6.27 12.17 -1.70
C ASP A 135 6.98 12.33 -3.06
N PRO A 136 8.27 12.74 -3.10
CA PRO A 136 9.07 12.84 -4.33
C PRO A 136 9.23 11.62 -5.21
N GLY A 137 8.64 10.48 -4.85
CA GLY A 137 8.63 9.28 -5.67
C GLY A 137 7.23 8.89 -6.14
N ASP A 138 6.22 9.71 -5.86
CA ASP A 138 4.81 9.45 -6.07
C ASP A 138 4.14 10.70 -6.64
N PRO A 139 3.80 10.72 -7.95
CA PRO A 139 3.37 11.94 -8.62
C PRO A 139 1.98 12.45 -8.20
N ASP A 140 1.33 11.75 -7.28
CA ASP A 140 -0.01 11.94 -6.71
C ASP A 140 0.12 11.30 -5.32
N SER A 141 0.23 12.08 -4.25
CA SER A 141 0.61 11.60 -2.92
C SER A 141 -0.57 11.07 -2.11
N ASP A 142 -1.79 11.46 -2.46
CA ASP A 142 -3.02 11.04 -1.81
C ASP A 142 -3.86 10.04 -2.62
N HIS A 143 -3.44 9.80 -3.87
CA HIS A 143 -3.93 8.79 -4.81
C HIS A 143 -5.35 9.07 -5.30
N ASP A 144 -5.74 10.34 -5.37
CA ASP A 144 -7.06 10.75 -5.82
C ASP A 144 -7.21 10.90 -7.35
N GLY A 145 -6.10 10.75 -8.08
CA GLY A 145 -6.05 10.83 -9.53
C GLY A 145 -5.68 12.22 -10.07
N LYS A 146 -5.33 13.18 -9.22
CA LYS A 146 -4.67 14.42 -9.63
C LYS A 146 -3.22 14.42 -9.17
N PRO A 147 -2.30 14.93 -10.00
CA PRO A 147 -0.91 15.05 -9.59
C PRO A 147 -0.69 16.12 -8.52
N ASP A 148 0.25 15.93 -7.60
CA ASP A 148 0.53 16.89 -6.52
C ASP A 148 0.86 18.28 -7.09
N GLY A 149 1.62 18.36 -8.18
CA GLY A 149 1.94 19.60 -8.87
C GLY A 149 0.73 20.38 -9.40
N VAL A 150 -0.39 19.71 -9.63
CA VAL A 150 -1.66 20.36 -9.99
C VAL A 150 -2.35 20.92 -8.74
N GLU A 151 -2.36 20.15 -7.66
CA GLU A 151 -3.11 20.43 -6.43
C GLU A 151 -2.39 21.40 -5.51
N VAL A 152 -1.08 21.35 -5.45
CA VAL A 152 -0.25 22.40 -4.86
C VAL A 152 -0.44 23.73 -5.61
N GLY A 153 -0.64 23.65 -6.93
CA GLY A 153 -0.87 24.82 -7.77
C GLY A 153 0.36 25.73 -7.94
N PRO A 154 0.17 26.94 -8.50
CA PRO A 154 1.27 27.78 -8.93
C PRO A 154 2.04 28.44 -7.77
N ARG A 155 3.31 28.05 -7.60
CA ARG A 155 4.23 28.71 -6.66
C ARG A 155 4.53 30.17 -7.05
N PRO A 156 4.66 31.10 -6.09
CA PRO A 156 4.76 30.90 -4.64
C PRO A 156 3.42 31.11 -3.88
N ALA A 157 2.26 30.84 -4.51
CA ALA A 157 1.00 30.86 -3.77
C ALA A 157 1.02 29.78 -2.67
N PRO A 158 0.25 29.95 -1.57
CA PRO A 158 -0.05 28.83 -0.69
C PRO A 158 -0.64 27.66 -1.50
N PRO A 159 -0.37 26.41 -1.09
CA PRO A 159 -1.05 25.25 -1.64
C PRO A 159 -2.57 25.42 -1.64
N LEU A 160 -3.27 24.73 -2.55
CA LEU A 160 -4.72 24.69 -2.51
C LEU A 160 -5.15 23.94 -1.25
N ASP A 161 -6.20 24.46 -0.61
CA ASP A 161 -6.80 23.97 0.63
C ASP A 161 -8.29 24.27 0.46
N GLY A 162 -9.01 23.27 -0.05
CA GLY A 162 -10.36 23.37 -0.59
C GLY A 162 -11.39 23.68 0.48
N ASP A 163 -11.18 23.20 1.69
CA ASP A 163 -12.12 23.28 2.81
C ASP A 163 -11.68 24.21 3.94
N GLY A 164 -10.40 24.63 3.95
CA GLY A 164 -9.81 25.57 4.87
C GLY A 164 -9.47 24.98 6.22
N ASP A 165 -9.29 23.67 6.33
CA ASP A 165 -8.98 22.98 7.59
C ASP A 165 -7.48 23.07 7.97
N GLY A 166 -6.64 23.44 6.99
CA GLY A 166 -5.21 23.66 7.13
C GLY A 166 -4.33 22.50 6.65
N LEU A 167 -4.91 21.43 6.12
CA LEU A 167 -4.26 20.49 5.23
C LEU A 167 -4.43 20.97 3.77
N MET A 168 -3.70 20.40 2.81
CA MET A 168 -3.73 20.86 1.42
C MET A 168 -4.31 19.78 0.52
N ASP A 169 -4.90 20.19 -0.60
CA ASP A 169 -5.61 19.29 -1.53
C ASP A 169 -4.70 18.14 -2.01
N ALA A 170 -3.41 18.39 -2.28
CA ALA A 170 -2.42 17.37 -2.69
C ALA A 170 -2.11 16.31 -1.60
N LEU A 171 -2.77 16.44 -0.47
CA LEU A 171 -2.65 15.62 0.71
C LEU A 171 -4.05 15.16 1.16
N GLU A 172 -5.11 15.40 0.42
CA GLU A 172 -6.51 15.15 0.79
C GLU A 172 -7.33 14.69 -0.42
N GLY A 173 -7.48 13.37 -0.56
CA GLY A 173 -8.07 12.86 -1.77
C GLY A 173 -9.57 13.18 -1.93
N LEU A 174 -9.98 13.60 -3.14
CA LEU A 174 -11.39 13.83 -3.52
C LEU A 174 -12.34 12.65 -3.39
N HIS A 175 -11.78 11.45 -3.36
CA HIS A 175 -12.51 10.20 -3.30
C HIS A 175 -12.43 9.56 -1.91
N ALA A 176 -11.56 10.08 -1.04
CA ALA A 176 -11.53 9.72 0.36
C ALA A 176 -12.70 10.40 1.06
N ASP A 177 -13.49 9.61 1.78
CA ASP A 177 -14.52 10.07 2.73
C ASP A 177 -14.28 9.23 3.98
N ASN A 178 -13.22 9.60 4.71
CA ASN A 178 -12.63 8.72 5.71
C ASN A 178 -13.54 8.50 6.90
N ASP A 179 -14.47 9.40 7.18
CA ASP A 179 -15.47 9.23 8.23
C ASP A 179 -16.85 8.78 7.70
N SER A 180 -16.97 8.62 6.38
CA SER A 180 -18.13 8.09 5.65
C SER A 180 -19.41 8.86 5.95
N ASP A 181 -19.29 10.17 6.17
CA ASP A 181 -20.41 11.06 6.39
C ASP A 181 -21.05 11.56 5.08
N GLY A 182 -20.40 11.25 3.95
CA GLY A 182 -20.83 11.62 2.60
C GLY A 182 -20.19 12.90 2.06
N VAL A 183 -19.21 13.47 2.77
CA VAL A 183 -18.40 14.61 2.36
C VAL A 183 -16.96 14.13 2.15
N PRO A 184 -16.37 14.29 0.94
CA PRO A 184 -14.98 13.95 0.74
C PRO A 184 -14.04 14.77 1.63
N ASP A 185 -12.90 14.20 2.01
CA ASP A 185 -11.94 14.78 2.94
C ASP A 185 -11.48 16.17 2.47
N GLU A 186 -11.17 16.38 1.17
CA GLU A 186 -10.86 17.71 0.56
C GLU A 186 -11.96 18.79 0.76
N ARG A 187 -13.11 18.41 1.34
CA ARG A 187 -14.32 19.24 1.51
C ARG A 187 -14.90 19.16 2.92
N ASP A 188 -14.27 18.45 3.87
CA ASP A 188 -14.79 18.23 5.22
C ASP A 188 -14.00 18.99 6.31
N PRO A 189 -14.49 20.17 6.73
CA PRO A 189 -13.80 20.98 7.73
C PRO A 189 -13.90 20.43 9.18
N THR A 190 -14.40 19.20 9.39
CA THR A 190 -14.77 18.65 10.71
C THR A 190 -13.74 17.66 11.28
N ALA A 191 -12.62 18.21 11.76
CA ALA A 191 -11.47 17.50 12.35
C ALA A 191 -11.74 16.56 13.56
N GLY A 192 -12.28 15.37 13.31
CA GLY A 192 -11.92 14.17 14.08
C GLY A 192 -10.50 13.69 13.71
N TRP A 193 -9.95 12.74 14.47
CA TRP A 193 -8.76 12.01 13.98
C TRP A 193 -9.20 11.13 12.82
N GLN A 194 -8.62 11.32 11.65
CA GLN A 194 -8.85 10.47 10.49
C GLN A 194 -7.60 9.65 10.20
N MET A 195 -7.80 8.42 9.77
CA MET A 195 -6.73 7.62 9.17
C MET A 195 -6.88 7.72 7.66
N GLY A 196 -5.92 8.37 7.01
CA GLY A 196 -5.84 8.40 5.55
C GLY A 196 -5.53 7.02 4.99
N TRP A 197 -4.42 6.46 5.45
CA TRP A 197 -3.92 5.17 4.99
C TRP A 197 -2.88 4.63 5.98
N GLY A 198 -2.53 3.35 5.83
CA GLY A 198 -1.31 2.81 6.41
C GLY A 198 -0.61 1.85 5.47
N ARG A 199 0.71 1.80 5.59
CA ARG A 199 1.61 1.11 4.66
C ARG A 199 2.73 0.42 5.43
N PHE A 200 3.08 -0.80 5.02
CA PHE A 200 4.34 -1.41 5.42
C PHE A 200 5.32 -1.36 4.25
N VAL A 201 6.51 -0.81 4.48
CA VAL A 201 7.56 -0.69 3.48
C VAL A 201 8.89 -1.22 4.05
N PRO A 202 9.43 -2.34 3.57
CA PRO A 202 8.80 -3.41 2.77
C PRO A 202 7.70 -4.19 3.51
N PHE A 203 6.64 -4.58 2.80
CA PHE A 203 5.48 -5.28 3.37
C PHE A 203 5.76 -6.73 3.81
N ALA A 204 6.95 -7.28 3.53
CA ALA A 204 7.35 -8.62 3.96
C ALA A 204 8.81 -8.69 4.47
N VAL A 205 9.05 -9.45 5.54
CA VAL A 205 10.36 -9.61 6.20
C VAL A 205 10.82 -11.07 6.29
N ARG A 206 12.13 -11.29 6.23
CA ARG A 206 12.72 -12.60 6.51
C ARG A 206 12.64 -12.91 7.99
N ASN A 207 12.16 -14.11 8.30
CA ASN A 207 12.13 -14.66 9.64
C ASN A 207 13.50 -15.17 10.13
N ASP A 208 14.56 -14.42 9.84
CA ASP A 208 15.91 -14.60 10.37
C ASP A 208 16.47 -13.29 10.97
N GLY A 209 15.66 -12.22 10.96
CA GLY A 209 16.02 -10.90 11.47
C GLY A 209 16.99 -10.12 10.59
N THR A 210 17.27 -10.60 9.37
CA THR A 210 18.22 -9.94 8.46
C THR A 210 17.58 -8.84 7.62
N GLU A 211 16.25 -8.84 7.52
CA GLU A 211 15.50 -7.86 6.75
C GLU A 211 14.52 -7.12 7.66
N ALA A 212 14.53 -5.80 7.54
CA ALA A 212 13.67 -4.92 8.30
C ALA A 212 12.61 -4.30 7.38
N ALA A 213 11.41 -4.16 7.93
CA ALA A 213 10.31 -3.35 7.42
C ALA A 213 10.22 -2.04 8.20
N ARG A 214 9.52 -1.08 7.60
CA ARG A 214 9.00 0.10 8.26
C ARG A 214 7.48 0.11 8.14
N LEU A 215 6.83 0.73 9.10
CA LEU A 215 5.40 0.99 9.11
C LEU A 215 5.20 2.49 8.98
N GLU A 216 4.30 2.93 8.11
CA GLU A 216 3.87 4.31 7.94
C GLU A 216 2.36 4.35 8.08
N VAL A 217 1.84 5.36 8.77
CA VAL A 217 0.42 5.60 8.89
C VAL A 217 0.19 7.08 8.77
N ARG A 218 -0.74 7.47 7.89
CA ARG A 218 -1.18 8.85 7.81
C ARG A 218 -2.33 9.08 8.78
N VAL A 219 -2.11 9.99 9.73
CA VAL A 219 -3.11 10.40 10.72
C VAL A 219 -3.29 11.91 10.63
N THR A 220 -4.48 12.33 10.24
CA THR A 220 -4.85 13.74 10.07
C THR A 220 -5.85 14.17 11.14
N GLY A 221 -6.05 15.49 11.28
CA GLY A 221 -6.90 16.10 12.31
C GLY A 221 -6.31 16.07 13.73
N GLY A 222 -6.85 16.86 14.67
CA GLY A 222 -6.64 16.73 16.12
C GLY A 222 -5.26 17.04 16.78
N ALA A 223 -4.15 17.15 16.03
CA ALA A 223 -2.75 17.36 16.49
C ALA A 223 -2.20 16.31 17.51
N PRO A 224 -1.82 15.09 17.06
CA PRO A 224 -1.63 13.93 17.96
C PRO A 224 -0.37 14.08 18.76
N LEU A 225 -0.37 13.67 20.04
CA LEU A 225 0.88 13.62 20.81
C LEU A 225 1.62 12.30 20.63
N GLN A 226 0.89 11.20 20.47
CA GLN A 226 1.47 9.87 20.31
C GLN A 226 0.53 9.00 19.49
N VAL A 227 1.12 8.21 18.59
CA VAL A 227 0.43 7.25 17.73
C VAL A 227 1.05 5.86 17.92
N TRP A 228 0.21 4.83 18.01
CA TRP A 228 0.66 3.43 18.03
C TRP A 228 -0.16 2.59 17.07
N ALA A 229 0.50 1.65 16.41
CA ALA A 229 -0.17 0.52 15.79
C ALA A 229 -0.25 -0.64 16.80
N GLY A 230 -1.42 -0.81 17.38
CA GLY A 230 -1.77 -1.87 18.31
C GLY A 230 -2.02 -3.20 17.61
N VAL A 231 -1.93 -4.28 18.39
CA VAL A 231 -2.19 -5.65 17.91
C VAL A 231 -3.38 -6.18 18.69
N SER A 232 -4.47 -6.58 18.01
CA SER A 232 -5.56 -7.23 18.73
C SER A 232 -5.20 -8.69 18.96
N GLY A 233 -5.53 -9.19 20.15
CA GLY A 233 -5.34 -10.59 20.49
C GLY A 233 -6.52 -11.42 20.03
N SER A 234 -6.63 -11.73 18.73
CA SER A 234 -7.35 -12.87 18.12
C SER A 234 -7.75 -12.50 16.68
N SER A 235 -7.39 -13.27 15.67
CA SER A 235 -8.10 -14.51 15.36
C SER A 235 -7.16 -15.51 14.68
N ALA A 236 -7.46 -16.80 14.83
CA ALA A 236 -6.69 -17.87 14.22
C ALA A 236 -6.85 -17.81 12.69
N SER A 237 -5.92 -17.15 12.01
CA SER A 237 -5.74 -17.37 10.57
C SER A 237 -5.44 -18.85 10.35
N PRO A 238 -5.93 -19.46 9.25
CA PRO A 238 -5.59 -20.83 8.91
C PRO A 238 -4.08 -20.97 8.58
N LEU A 239 -3.41 -19.87 8.23
CA LEU A 239 -1.96 -19.75 8.30
C LEU A 239 -1.56 -19.52 9.75
N ASP A 240 -0.78 -20.43 10.35
CA ASP A 240 -0.21 -20.29 11.69
C ASP A 240 0.36 -18.88 11.87
N LEU A 241 -0.40 -17.97 12.50
CA LEU A 241 0.10 -16.63 12.80
C LEU A 241 1.34 -16.86 13.67
N PRO A 242 2.53 -16.36 13.29
CA PRO A 242 3.60 -16.35 14.27
C PRO A 242 3.11 -15.61 15.56
N PRO A 243 3.69 -15.81 16.73
CA PRO A 243 3.32 -15.03 17.90
C PRO A 243 3.86 -13.59 17.80
N LEU A 244 3.20 -12.64 18.48
CA LEU A 244 3.71 -11.27 18.66
C LEU A 244 5.15 -11.23 19.19
N SER A 245 5.54 -12.26 19.95
CA SER A 245 6.90 -12.43 20.48
C SER A 245 7.99 -12.53 19.41
N ASP A 246 7.63 -12.75 18.15
CA ASP A 246 8.58 -12.92 17.06
C ASP A 246 8.91 -11.59 16.37
N LEU A 247 8.05 -10.57 16.50
CA LEU A 247 8.33 -9.24 15.96
C LEU A 247 9.27 -8.48 16.90
N ARG A 248 10.21 -7.75 16.31
CA ARG A 248 11.17 -6.90 17.01
C ARG A 248 11.27 -5.56 16.33
N VAL A 249 11.44 -4.52 17.12
CA VAL A 249 11.76 -3.17 16.67
C VAL A 249 13.13 -2.84 17.25
N ASP A 250 14.12 -2.59 16.39
CA ASP A 250 15.52 -2.37 16.79
C ASP A 250 16.09 -3.48 17.69
N GLY A 251 15.68 -4.73 17.40
CA GLY A 251 16.07 -5.93 18.15
C GLY A 251 15.31 -6.15 19.47
N VAL A 252 14.46 -5.20 19.90
CA VAL A 252 13.62 -5.31 21.10
C VAL A 252 12.28 -5.93 20.72
N GLY A 253 11.81 -6.93 21.47
CA GLY A 253 10.52 -7.57 21.19
C GLY A 253 9.34 -6.59 21.34
N VAL A 254 8.35 -6.69 20.44
CA VAL A 254 7.15 -5.85 20.46
C VAL A 254 6.32 -6.14 21.72
N GLY A 255 5.98 -5.08 22.47
CA GLY A 255 5.16 -5.16 23.68
C GLY A 255 3.66 -5.30 23.40
N GLN A 256 2.86 -5.49 24.45
CA GLN A 256 1.39 -5.58 24.31
C GLN A 256 0.73 -4.28 23.83
N ASP A 257 1.42 -3.14 23.98
CA ASP A 257 0.93 -1.83 23.54
C ASP A 257 1.12 -1.59 22.03
N GLY A 258 1.84 -2.48 21.34
CA GLY A 258 2.07 -2.42 19.89
C GLY A 258 3.38 -1.73 19.51
N ILE A 259 3.39 -1.12 18.32
CA ILE A 259 4.52 -0.41 17.73
C ILE A 259 4.24 1.10 17.84
N GLU A 260 5.11 1.85 18.51
CA GLU A 260 5.04 3.32 18.57
C GLU A 260 5.52 3.92 17.25
N LEU A 261 4.79 4.91 16.75
CA LEU A 261 5.07 5.62 15.51
C LEU A 261 5.49 7.08 15.80
N PHE A 262 6.21 7.69 14.86
CA PHE A 262 6.84 9.00 15.01
C PHE A 262 6.62 9.86 13.76
N ASP A 263 6.23 11.11 13.97
CA ASP A 263 6.09 12.18 12.98
C ASP A 263 7.05 13.32 13.38
N ASP A 264 8.35 13.00 13.42
CA ASP A 264 9.41 13.83 13.99
C ASP A 264 10.69 13.92 13.12
N GLY A 265 10.62 13.46 11.87
CA GLY A 265 11.74 13.37 10.94
C GLY A 265 12.80 12.33 11.35
N SER A 266 12.42 11.35 12.17
CA SER A 266 13.27 10.25 12.60
C SER A 266 12.56 8.89 12.50
N HIS A 267 13.27 7.79 12.78
CA HIS A 267 12.69 6.43 12.65
C HIS A 267 12.17 6.08 11.25
N GLU A 268 12.84 6.60 10.23
CA GLU A 268 12.46 6.50 8.81
C GLU A 268 11.25 7.36 8.42
N ASP A 269 10.85 8.26 9.30
CA ASP A 269 9.97 9.38 8.95
C ASP A 269 10.75 10.39 8.12
N ARG A 270 10.17 10.76 6.99
CA ARG A 270 10.79 11.62 6.00
C ARG A 270 10.68 13.09 6.42
N TYR A 271 9.55 13.51 6.99
CA TYR A 271 9.27 14.91 7.31
C TYR A 271 8.56 15.05 8.65
N ALA A 272 9.10 15.92 9.51
CA ALA A 272 8.48 16.17 10.80
C ALA A 272 7.23 17.06 10.69
N GLY A 273 6.10 16.57 11.19
CA GLY A 273 4.83 17.27 11.31
C GLY A 273 3.96 17.25 10.05
N ASP A 274 4.19 16.32 9.13
CA ASP A 274 3.41 16.16 7.90
C ASP A 274 2.17 15.26 8.09
N GLY A 275 1.98 14.72 9.31
CA GLY A 275 0.89 13.80 9.62
C GLY A 275 1.18 12.36 9.21
N VAL A 276 2.36 12.04 8.69
CA VAL A 276 2.83 10.69 8.41
C VAL A 276 3.63 10.19 9.61
N TRP A 277 3.03 9.24 10.33
CA TRP A 277 3.63 8.63 11.50
C TRP A 277 4.31 7.33 11.09
N SER A 278 5.62 7.24 11.29
CA SER A 278 6.39 6.07 10.83
C SER A 278 7.19 5.35 11.94
N ARG A 279 7.58 4.11 11.63
CA ARG A 279 8.52 3.33 12.42
C ARG A 279 9.28 2.31 11.58
N GLY A 280 10.57 2.55 11.38
CA GLY A 280 11.54 1.60 10.82
C GLY A 280 12.04 0.52 11.78
N GLY A 281 12.92 -0.34 11.26
CA GLY A 281 13.64 -1.35 12.06
C GLY A 281 12.79 -2.56 12.51
N ILE A 282 11.65 -2.79 11.89
CA ILE A 282 10.72 -3.89 12.21
C ILE A 282 11.25 -5.19 11.61
N THR A 283 11.66 -6.14 12.43
CA THR A 283 12.21 -7.44 12.02
C THR A 283 11.41 -8.59 12.60
N ALA A 284 11.51 -9.78 12.01
CA ALA A 284 10.91 -11.00 12.54
C ALA A 284 11.98 -12.06 12.86
N VAL A 285 11.94 -12.63 14.07
CA VAL A 285 12.81 -13.74 14.49
C VAL A 285 12.07 -14.68 15.44
N THR A 286 11.78 -15.90 14.99
CA THR A 286 11.27 -16.98 15.86
C THR A 286 12.41 -17.85 16.45
N PRO A 287 12.38 -18.23 17.74
CA PRO A 287 13.37 -19.14 18.36
C PRO A 287 13.27 -20.63 17.95
N ALA A 288 12.19 -21.04 17.28
CA ALA A 288 11.95 -22.41 16.85
C ALA A 288 11.36 -22.42 15.45
N ASP A 289 11.88 -23.29 14.59
CA ASP A 289 11.32 -23.59 13.28
C ASP A 289 10.00 -24.39 13.49
N THR A 290 8.92 -23.69 13.85
CA THR A 290 7.67 -24.29 14.34
C THR A 290 6.83 -24.97 13.26
N GLY A 291 7.30 -25.04 12.02
CA GLY A 291 6.49 -25.60 10.93
C GLY A 291 5.40 -24.66 10.40
N ALA A 292 5.23 -23.46 10.98
CA ALA A 292 4.36 -22.37 10.53
C ALA A 292 4.87 -21.65 9.25
N ARG A 293 4.19 -21.86 8.13
CA ARG A 293 4.46 -21.28 6.79
C ARG A 293 3.79 -19.90 6.72
N LEU A 294 4.40 -18.94 5.99
CA LEU A 294 3.90 -17.59 5.66
C LEU A 294 2.92 -17.01 6.69
N GLY A 295 3.44 -16.21 7.62
CA GLY A 295 2.60 -15.53 8.58
C GLY A 295 2.11 -14.20 8.03
N LEU A 296 0.81 -13.92 8.09
CA LEU A 296 0.33 -12.55 8.07
C LEU A 296 0.27 -12.01 9.50
N ARG A 297 0.51 -10.72 9.64
CA ARG A 297 0.44 -10.02 10.91
C ARG A 297 -0.44 -8.82 10.79
N SER A 298 -1.67 -9.00 11.22
CA SER A 298 -2.62 -7.92 11.33
C SER A 298 -2.29 -7.06 12.55
N LEU A 299 -2.00 -5.79 12.31
CA LEU A 299 -1.99 -4.74 13.30
C LEU A 299 -3.36 -4.10 13.26
N ASP A 300 -4.19 -4.41 14.24
CA ASP A 300 -5.64 -4.21 14.14
C ASP A 300 -6.13 -2.89 14.72
N LEU A 301 -5.25 -1.96 15.12
CA LEU A 301 -5.72 -0.71 15.71
C LEU A 301 -4.67 0.40 15.74
N VAL A 302 -4.88 1.48 14.99
CA VAL A 302 -4.14 2.73 15.28
C VAL A 302 -4.77 3.41 16.48
N ARG A 303 -3.93 3.78 17.44
CA ARG A 303 -4.34 4.47 18.67
C ARG A 303 -3.67 5.82 18.74
N VAL A 304 -4.44 6.84 19.08
CA VAL A 304 -3.95 8.20 19.34
C VAL A 304 -4.12 8.57 20.82
N ARG A 305 -3.18 9.35 21.36
CA ARG A 305 -3.29 9.98 22.69
C ARG A 305 -3.23 11.50 22.57
N GLU A 306 -4.20 12.18 23.19
CA GLU A 306 -4.29 13.66 23.25
C GLU A 306 -3.44 14.28 24.37
N ALA A 307 -3.10 15.57 24.23
CA ALA A 307 -2.47 16.39 25.28
C ALA A 307 -3.31 16.56 26.56
N SER A 308 -4.64 16.41 26.45
CA SER A 308 -5.58 16.66 27.54
C SER A 308 -5.94 15.40 28.35
N GLY A 309 -5.57 14.20 27.87
CA GLY A 309 -6.16 12.95 28.31
C GLY A 309 -5.17 11.81 28.59
N THR A 310 -5.55 10.93 29.51
CA THR A 310 -4.77 9.73 29.91
C THR A 310 -5.12 8.48 29.11
N THR A 311 -6.12 8.54 28.22
CA THR A 311 -6.73 7.37 27.56
C THR A 311 -6.49 7.41 26.05
N ALA A 312 -5.87 6.35 25.51
CA ALA A 312 -5.70 6.17 24.08
C ALA A 312 -7.05 5.86 23.40
N ARG A 313 -7.31 6.44 22.23
CA ARG A 313 -8.52 6.17 21.44
C ARG A 313 -8.15 5.49 20.12
N PRO A 314 -8.91 4.49 19.65
CA PRO A 314 -8.79 3.99 18.29
C PRO A 314 -9.09 5.11 17.29
N VAL A 315 -8.28 5.21 16.23
CA VAL A 315 -8.61 5.99 15.04
C VAL A 315 -9.43 5.08 14.12
N TRP A 316 -10.56 5.57 13.62
CA TRP A 316 -11.54 4.79 12.86
C TRP A 316 -11.64 5.33 11.43
N GLN A 317 -11.73 4.42 10.46
CA GLN A 317 -12.37 4.70 9.16
C GLN A 317 -13.88 4.51 9.39
N GLY A 318 -14.70 5.48 8.99
CA GLY A 318 -16.05 5.70 9.47
C GLY A 318 -17.07 4.57 9.26
N TYR A 319 -18.00 4.46 10.22
CA TYR A 319 -19.44 4.30 9.95
C TYR A 319 -20.22 4.62 11.23
N GLN A 320 -20.94 5.75 11.29
CA GLN A 320 -21.93 6.02 12.34
C GLN A 320 -23.36 5.95 11.80
N ASP A 321 -24.03 4.79 11.93
CA ASP A 321 -25.24 4.66 12.77
C ASP A 321 -25.73 3.19 12.92
N GLN A 322 -25.88 2.77 14.18
CA GLN A 322 -26.65 1.65 14.79
C GLN A 322 -26.64 0.20 14.23
N ARG A 323 -25.47 -0.47 14.21
CA ARG A 323 -25.27 -1.86 14.71
C ARG A 323 -23.81 -2.27 14.44
N SER A 324 -22.98 -2.12 15.47
CA SER A 324 -21.63 -2.68 15.64
C SER A 324 -20.99 -3.32 14.39
N VAL A 325 -20.24 -2.53 13.62
CA VAL A 325 -19.26 -3.05 12.66
C VAL A 325 -17.87 -2.65 13.15
N PHE A 326 -17.01 -3.64 13.36
CA PHE A 326 -15.60 -3.43 13.67
C PHE A 326 -14.89 -3.11 12.35
N VAL A 327 -14.59 -1.84 12.08
CA VAL A 327 -13.62 -1.46 11.03
C VAL A 327 -12.33 -1.05 11.71
N SER A 328 -11.57 -2.06 12.15
CA SER A 328 -10.15 -1.91 12.40
C SER A 328 -9.46 -1.81 11.03
N GLY A 329 -8.77 -0.71 10.74
CA GLY A 329 -7.71 -0.73 9.74
C GLY A 329 -6.73 -1.81 10.17
N THR A 330 -6.77 -2.97 9.52
CA THR A 330 -5.87 -4.08 9.78
C THR A 330 -4.69 -3.91 8.83
N PHE A 331 -3.49 -3.68 9.37
CA PHE A 331 -2.26 -3.63 8.55
C PHE A 331 -1.62 -4.99 8.58
N ASP A 332 -1.41 -5.60 7.42
CA ASP A 332 -0.85 -6.93 7.33
C ASP A 332 0.66 -6.91 6.99
N LEU A 333 1.49 -7.45 7.89
CA LEU A 333 2.92 -7.69 7.64
C LEU A 333 3.16 -9.17 7.28
N GLY A 334 3.76 -9.41 6.10
CA GLY A 334 4.16 -10.73 5.66
C GLY A 334 5.45 -11.21 6.31
N VAL A 335 5.46 -12.40 6.90
CA VAL A 335 6.67 -13.02 7.47
C VAL A 335 7.08 -14.24 6.63
N ILE A 336 8.23 -14.13 5.98
CA ILE A 336 8.74 -15.10 5.01
C ILE A 336 9.84 -15.95 5.63
N ARG A 337 9.78 -17.26 5.41
CA ARG A 337 10.88 -18.14 5.81
C ARG A 337 12.09 -17.94 4.92
N PRO A 338 13.31 -18.01 5.46
CA PRO A 338 14.53 -17.98 4.64
C PRO A 338 14.54 -19.01 3.51
N SER A 339 13.95 -20.20 3.72
CA SER A 339 13.88 -21.25 2.70
C SER A 339 12.87 -20.99 1.57
N ALA A 340 11.91 -20.09 1.78
CA ALA A 340 10.93 -19.71 0.75
C ALA A 340 11.46 -18.58 -0.14
N VAL A 341 12.54 -17.90 0.28
CA VAL A 341 13.12 -16.78 -0.47
C VAL A 341 13.72 -17.27 -1.77
N GLN A 342 13.12 -16.86 -2.89
CA GLN A 342 13.66 -17.07 -4.22
C GLN A 342 14.51 -15.87 -4.64
N THR A 343 15.56 -16.11 -5.43
CA THR A 343 16.34 -15.01 -6.03
C THR A 343 15.65 -14.52 -7.30
N PRO A 344 15.14 -13.27 -7.33
CA PRO A 344 14.48 -12.74 -8.52
C PRO A 344 15.42 -12.72 -9.73
N GLN A 345 14.89 -13.08 -10.89
CA GLN A 345 15.62 -13.05 -12.16
C GLN A 345 15.18 -11.81 -12.96
N PRO A 346 16.12 -10.96 -13.44
CA PRO A 346 15.77 -9.81 -14.28
C PRO A 346 15.05 -10.23 -15.57
N ARG A 347 14.00 -9.50 -15.95
CA ARG A 347 13.17 -9.73 -17.15
C ARG A 347 13.21 -8.59 -18.17
N GLY A 348 14.02 -7.56 -17.91
CA GLY A 348 14.10 -6.36 -18.73
C GLY A 348 14.10 -5.12 -17.85
N GLU A 349 13.97 -3.95 -18.47
CA GLU A 349 13.91 -2.68 -17.75
C GLU A 349 12.70 -2.64 -16.81
N GLY A 350 12.96 -2.39 -15.52
CA GLY A 350 11.94 -2.32 -14.47
C GLY A 350 11.14 -3.61 -14.27
N ALA A 351 11.67 -4.79 -14.60
CA ALA A 351 10.95 -6.06 -14.46
C ALA A 351 11.86 -7.18 -13.93
N GLN A 352 11.31 -7.99 -13.03
CA GLN A 352 11.96 -9.18 -12.48
C GLN A 352 10.92 -10.29 -12.22
N ALA A 353 11.35 -11.53 -12.10
CA ALA A 353 10.44 -12.66 -11.89
C ALA A 353 11.02 -13.75 -11.02
N THR A 354 10.14 -14.48 -10.34
CA THR A 354 10.37 -15.76 -9.68
C THR A 354 9.64 -16.87 -10.46
N THR A 355 9.41 -18.03 -9.84
CA THR A 355 8.83 -19.18 -10.55
C THR A 355 7.36 -18.97 -10.93
N HIS A 356 6.60 -18.25 -10.10
CA HIS A 356 5.16 -18.05 -10.26
C HIS A 356 4.72 -16.57 -10.29
N LEU A 357 5.64 -15.63 -10.06
CA LEU A 357 5.35 -14.19 -9.98
C LEU A 357 6.26 -13.36 -10.88
N VAL A 358 5.68 -12.33 -11.51
CA VAL A 358 6.40 -11.23 -12.14
C VAL A 358 6.22 -9.97 -11.30
N ASN A 359 7.30 -9.25 -11.02
CA ASN A 359 7.24 -7.89 -10.49
C ASN A 359 7.55 -6.88 -11.61
N LEU A 360 6.67 -5.90 -11.78
CA LEU A 360 6.83 -4.79 -12.71
C LEU A 360 6.88 -3.47 -11.93
N VAL A 361 7.98 -2.74 -12.07
CA VAL A 361 8.11 -1.37 -11.59
C VAL A 361 7.35 -0.47 -12.55
N ALA A 362 6.22 0.07 -12.10
CA ALA A 362 5.26 0.80 -12.92
C ALA A 362 4.43 1.80 -12.08
N PRO A 363 5.07 2.81 -11.45
CA PRO A 363 4.38 3.79 -10.59
C PRO A 363 3.22 4.48 -11.32
N GLN A 364 3.36 4.75 -12.62
CA GLN A 364 2.35 5.42 -13.44
C GLN A 364 1.02 4.68 -13.62
N VAL A 365 0.91 3.41 -13.21
CA VAL A 365 -0.35 2.64 -13.23
C VAL A 365 -0.78 2.16 -11.84
N MET A 366 -0.04 2.53 -10.79
CA MET A 366 -0.41 2.25 -9.40
C MET A 366 -1.74 2.94 -9.01
N PRO A 367 -1.98 4.23 -9.34
CA PRO A 367 -3.25 4.87 -9.04
C PRO A 367 -4.44 4.15 -9.67
N ILE A 368 -4.28 3.61 -10.89
CA ILE A 368 -5.35 2.87 -11.59
C ILE A 368 -5.77 1.63 -10.80
N ILE A 369 -4.82 0.84 -10.28
CA ILE A 369 -5.16 -0.36 -9.52
C ILE A 369 -5.71 -0.04 -8.12
N THR A 370 -5.24 1.04 -7.48
CA THR A 370 -5.82 1.54 -6.23
C THR A 370 -7.27 1.98 -6.44
N ALA A 371 -7.52 2.77 -7.48
CA ALA A 371 -8.86 3.21 -7.88
C ALA A 371 -9.80 2.02 -8.17
N MET A 372 -9.30 0.98 -8.85
CA MET A 372 -10.06 -0.26 -9.09
C MET A 372 -10.50 -0.97 -7.81
N LEU A 373 -9.62 -1.04 -6.81
CA LEU A 373 -9.95 -1.64 -5.52
C LEU A 373 -10.96 -0.80 -4.73
N ASN A 374 -11.03 0.50 -5.01
CA ASN A 374 -12.03 1.42 -4.48
C ASN A 374 -13.30 1.54 -5.34
N GLY A 375 -13.41 0.74 -6.42
CA GLY A 375 -14.60 0.66 -7.27
C GLY A 375 -14.64 1.64 -8.45
N ASP A 376 -13.56 2.35 -8.75
CA ASP A 376 -13.41 3.12 -10.00
C ASP A 376 -12.73 2.29 -11.09
N GLU A 377 -13.45 2.10 -12.20
CA GLU A 377 -13.11 1.17 -13.27
C GLU A 377 -12.70 1.87 -14.58
N ALA A 378 -12.52 3.20 -14.60
CA ALA A 378 -12.40 3.97 -15.83
C ALA A 378 -11.21 3.57 -16.73
N ASP A 379 -10.07 3.14 -16.15
CA ASP A 379 -8.81 2.95 -16.87
C ASP A 379 -8.21 1.52 -16.83
N VAL A 380 -9.00 0.52 -16.44
CA VAL A 380 -8.54 -0.89 -16.38
C VAL A 380 -7.98 -1.42 -17.71
N PRO A 381 -8.56 -1.11 -18.90
CA PRO A 381 -7.97 -1.55 -20.17
C PRO A 381 -6.56 -0.97 -20.42
N ALA A 382 -6.26 0.23 -19.91
CA ALA A 382 -4.94 0.83 -20.01
C ALA A 382 -3.93 0.12 -19.12
N LEU A 383 -4.29 -0.14 -17.85
CA LEU A 383 -3.51 -0.99 -16.93
C LEU A 383 -3.20 -2.34 -17.57
N SER A 384 -4.22 -3.05 -18.06
CA SER A 384 -4.08 -4.37 -18.69
C SER A 384 -3.11 -4.33 -19.87
N ARG A 385 -3.22 -3.33 -20.76
CA ARG A 385 -2.29 -3.19 -21.89
C ARG A 385 -0.85 -2.96 -21.45
N ALA A 386 -0.65 -2.11 -20.44
CA ALA A 386 0.68 -1.82 -19.91
C ALA A 386 1.32 -3.09 -19.31
N VAL A 387 0.55 -3.86 -18.53
CA VAL A 387 1.01 -5.10 -17.92
C VAL A 387 1.27 -6.19 -18.98
N MET A 388 0.28 -6.48 -19.83
CA MET A 388 0.40 -7.52 -20.86
C MET A 388 1.54 -7.22 -21.85
N GLY A 389 1.75 -5.96 -22.21
CA GLY A 389 2.85 -5.54 -23.08
C GLY A 389 4.24 -5.80 -22.51
N ARG A 390 4.37 -5.82 -21.18
CA ARG A 390 5.64 -6.09 -20.46
C ARG A 390 5.78 -7.53 -19.99
N LEU A 391 4.68 -8.27 -19.86
CA LEU A 391 4.65 -9.66 -19.42
C LEU A 391 5.40 -10.59 -20.40
N GLY A 392 5.28 -10.33 -21.71
CA GLY A 392 6.02 -11.06 -22.75
C GLY A 392 5.47 -12.46 -23.06
N TYR A 393 4.32 -12.84 -22.49
CA TYR A 393 3.63 -14.09 -22.80
C TYR A 393 2.11 -13.96 -22.60
N GLU A 394 1.35 -14.84 -23.26
CA GLU A 394 -0.12 -14.85 -23.23
C GLU A 394 -0.66 -15.70 -22.07
N VAL A 395 -1.74 -15.22 -21.44
CA VAL A 395 -2.45 -15.91 -20.35
C VAL A 395 -3.96 -15.88 -20.57
N ASP A 396 -4.69 -16.76 -19.88
CA ASP A 396 -6.15 -16.74 -19.80
C ASP A 396 -6.63 -15.78 -18.73
N LEU A 397 -5.90 -15.67 -17.60
CA LEU A 397 -6.29 -14.87 -16.43
C LEU A 397 -5.09 -14.03 -15.97
N LEU A 398 -5.32 -12.75 -15.67
CA LEU A 398 -4.29 -11.85 -15.17
C LEU A 398 -4.66 -11.38 -13.76
N TYR A 399 -3.88 -11.77 -12.77
CA TYR A 399 -3.99 -11.29 -11.39
C TYR A 399 -2.95 -10.18 -11.21
N VAL A 400 -3.43 -8.97 -10.94
CA VAL A 400 -2.62 -7.78 -10.68
C VAL A 400 -2.72 -7.47 -9.19
N LEU A 401 -1.57 -7.29 -8.57
CA LEU A 401 -1.38 -7.13 -7.13
C LEU A 401 -0.62 -5.82 -6.95
N PRO A 402 -1.21 -4.78 -6.35
CA PRO A 402 -0.44 -3.58 -6.04
C PRO A 402 0.56 -3.90 -4.92
N GLU A 403 1.67 -3.15 -4.88
CA GLU A 403 2.43 -3.03 -3.63
C GLU A 403 1.48 -2.51 -2.55
N TYR A 404 1.59 -3.06 -1.35
CA TYR A 404 0.52 -2.97 -0.35
C TYR A 404 0.28 -1.54 0.12
N TYR A 405 -0.90 -1.01 -0.18
CA TYR A 405 -1.50 0.19 0.40
C TYR A 405 -2.81 -0.25 1.09
N ALA A 406 -2.90 -0.11 2.42
CA ALA A 406 -4.11 -0.46 3.14
C ALA A 406 -5.08 0.72 3.14
N VAL A 407 -6.07 0.66 2.25
CA VAL A 407 -7.42 1.16 2.52
C VAL A 407 -8.23 -0.10 2.85
N SER A 408 -8.96 -0.11 3.97
CA SER A 408 -9.34 -1.32 4.72
C SER A 408 -9.93 -2.53 3.96
N GLY A 409 -9.62 -3.75 4.45
CA GLY A 409 -10.37 -5.00 4.16
C GLY A 409 -9.88 -5.86 2.98
N ALA A 410 -10.26 -7.15 2.98
CA ALA A 410 -10.05 -8.04 1.85
C ALA A 410 -10.87 -7.53 0.65
N GLY A 411 -10.19 -7.04 -0.38
CA GLY A 411 -10.81 -6.42 -1.54
C GLY A 411 -10.32 -7.06 -2.82
N GLY A 412 -11.25 -7.41 -3.69
CA GLY A 412 -10.96 -7.88 -5.03
C GLY A 412 -11.96 -7.32 -6.03
N ALA A 413 -11.47 -7.11 -7.24
CA ALA A 413 -12.32 -6.71 -8.35
C ALA A 413 -12.02 -7.57 -9.58
N THR A 414 -13.08 -8.07 -10.20
CA THR A 414 -13.01 -8.95 -11.37
C THR A 414 -13.54 -8.25 -12.61
N PHE A 415 -12.68 -8.12 -13.63
CA PHE A 415 -12.99 -7.49 -14.89
C PHE A 415 -13.02 -8.52 -16.01
N ASN A 416 -14.22 -8.80 -16.50
CA ASN A 416 -14.41 -9.73 -17.61
C ASN A 416 -14.04 -9.03 -18.93
N VAL A 417 -12.97 -9.51 -19.56
CA VAL A 417 -12.42 -8.96 -20.81
C VAL A 417 -13.14 -9.53 -22.04
N ARG A 418 -13.31 -10.85 -22.06
CA ARG A 418 -14.03 -11.56 -23.12
C ARG A 418 -14.79 -12.73 -22.56
N ASN A 419 -15.98 -12.98 -23.09
CA ASN A 419 -16.74 -14.17 -22.74
C ASN A 419 -17.15 -14.99 -23.97
N ALA A 420 -16.58 -16.18 -24.11
CA ALA A 420 -16.99 -17.19 -25.09
C ALA A 420 -17.95 -18.24 -24.50
N VAL A 421 -18.33 -18.11 -23.23
CA VAL A 421 -19.21 -19.06 -22.54
C VAL A 421 -20.66 -18.57 -22.64
N GLU A 422 -21.49 -19.34 -23.34
CA GLU A 422 -22.93 -19.10 -23.42
C GLU A 422 -23.66 -19.72 -22.21
N GLY A 423 -24.87 -19.26 -21.92
CA GLY A 423 -25.77 -19.91 -20.94
C GLY A 423 -25.45 -19.64 -19.48
N ILE A 424 -24.53 -18.72 -19.18
CA ILE A 424 -24.18 -18.30 -17.80
C ILE A 424 -24.75 -16.92 -17.42
N GLY A 425 -25.49 -16.27 -18.32
CA GLY A 425 -26.10 -14.96 -18.11
C GLY A 425 -25.19 -13.74 -18.34
N SER A 426 -23.89 -13.95 -18.57
CA SER A 426 -22.94 -12.89 -18.92
C SER A 426 -22.98 -12.55 -20.41
N ASN A 427 -23.19 -11.26 -20.73
CA ASN A 427 -23.27 -10.74 -22.10
C ASN A 427 -21.99 -10.04 -22.57
N VAL A 428 -20.85 -10.26 -21.90
CA VAL A 428 -19.57 -9.63 -22.26
C VAL A 428 -19.13 -10.10 -23.65
N GLY A 429 -19.00 -9.15 -24.59
CA GLY A 429 -18.55 -9.41 -25.96
C GLY A 429 -17.06 -9.77 -26.04
N VAL A 430 -16.56 -10.05 -27.25
CA VAL A 430 -15.12 -10.28 -27.48
C VAL A 430 -14.49 -8.93 -27.86
N SER A 431 -13.83 -8.24 -26.92
CA SER A 431 -13.04 -7.03 -27.20
C SER A 431 -11.60 -7.19 -26.70
N ALA A 432 -10.80 -8.01 -27.38
CA ALA A 432 -9.52 -8.44 -26.85
C ALA A 432 -8.35 -7.48 -27.18
N GLY A 433 -8.42 -6.77 -28.32
CA GLY A 433 -7.39 -5.80 -28.73
C GLY A 433 -7.24 -4.58 -27.82
N GLU A 434 -8.30 -4.21 -27.09
CA GLU A 434 -8.29 -3.07 -26.17
C GLU A 434 -7.55 -3.36 -24.86
N TRP A 435 -7.34 -4.63 -24.52
CA TRP A 435 -6.80 -5.08 -23.23
C TRP A 435 -5.37 -5.65 -23.34
N GLY A 436 -4.80 -5.64 -24.54
CA GLY A 436 -3.41 -6.00 -24.80
C GLY A 436 -3.16 -7.48 -25.07
N SER A 437 -4.20 -8.31 -25.11
CA SER A 437 -4.08 -9.74 -25.41
C SER A 437 -5.36 -10.29 -26.02
N GLU A 438 -5.20 -11.05 -27.10
CA GLU A 438 -6.29 -11.78 -27.76
C GLU A 438 -6.72 -13.03 -26.97
N ARG A 439 -5.92 -13.48 -26.00
CA ARG A 439 -6.16 -14.66 -25.16
C ARG A 439 -6.75 -14.32 -23.79
N LEU A 440 -6.49 -13.13 -23.26
CA LEU A 440 -6.91 -12.74 -21.93
C LEU A 440 -8.44 -12.82 -21.78
N GLN A 441 -8.91 -13.48 -20.73
CA GLN A 441 -10.34 -13.66 -20.43
C GLN A 441 -10.82 -12.70 -19.35
N SER A 442 -10.03 -12.52 -18.29
CA SER A 442 -10.31 -11.58 -17.21
C SER A 442 -9.05 -11.02 -16.58
N VAL A 443 -9.18 -9.82 -16.04
CA VAL A 443 -8.21 -9.15 -15.15
C VAL A 443 -8.80 -9.14 -13.75
N PHE A 444 -7.97 -9.43 -12.76
CA PHE A 444 -8.31 -9.44 -11.35
C PHE A 444 -7.39 -8.46 -10.64
N ALA A 445 -7.93 -7.43 -10.00
CA ALA A 445 -7.15 -6.57 -9.10
C ALA A 445 -7.40 -7.02 -7.67
N MET A 446 -6.37 -7.51 -7.00
CA MET A 446 -6.50 -8.11 -5.66
C MET A 446 -5.68 -7.31 -4.65
N ASN A 447 -6.28 -7.01 -3.50
CA ASN A 447 -5.53 -6.78 -2.26
C ASN A 447 -5.56 -8.05 -1.43
N PHE A 448 -4.42 -8.46 -0.86
CA PHE A 448 -4.39 -9.67 -0.04
C PHE A 448 -4.87 -9.38 1.36
N SER A 449 -5.67 -10.31 1.89
CA SER A 449 -5.87 -10.48 3.32
C SER A 449 -5.30 -11.81 3.80
N ASP A 450 -5.46 -12.07 5.09
CA ASP A 450 -5.21 -13.33 5.79
C ASP A 450 -5.71 -14.62 5.09
N THR A 451 -6.71 -14.55 4.21
CA THR A 451 -7.37 -15.73 3.64
C THR A 451 -7.67 -15.66 2.15
N GLY A 452 -7.47 -14.55 1.43
CA GLY A 452 -7.78 -14.49 0.00
C GLY A 452 -7.89 -13.07 -0.55
N PRO A 453 -8.71 -12.79 -1.59
CA PRO A 453 -9.89 -13.54 -2.09
C PRO A 453 -9.77 -14.17 -3.51
N LEU A 454 -8.68 -14.87 -3.85
CA LEU A 454 -8.43 -15.41 -5.20
C LEU A 454 -9.52 -16.34 -5.72
N LEU A 455 -10.01 -17.31 -4.93
CA LEU A 455 -11.03 -18.25 -5.39
C LEU A 455 -12.36 -17.56 -5.63
N HIS A 456 -12.71 -16.65 -4.72
CA HIS A 456 -13.91 -15.83 -4.78
C HIS A 456 -13.96 -14.99 -6.06
N GLU A 457 -12.89 -14.25 -6.32
CA GLU A 457 -12.78 -13.38 -7.48
C GLU A 457 -12.78 -14.20 -8.78
N THR A 458 -12.08 -15.33 -8.77
CA THR A 458 -12.13 -16.28 -9.89
C THR A 458 -13.56 -16.81 -10.14
N ALA A 459 -14.42 -16.88 -9.13
CA ALA A 459 -15.82 -17.28 -9.30
C ALA A 459 -16.63 -16.24 -10.09
N HIS A 460 -16.38 -14.94 -9.86
CA HIS A 460 -17.04 -13.84 -10.58
C HIS A 460 -16.80 -13.86 -12.09
N ARG A 461 -15.80 -14.61 -12.58
CA ARG A 461 -15.65 -14.87 -14.02
C ARG A 461 -16.86 -15.59 -14.61
N PHE A 462 -17.48 -16.49 -13.85
CA PHE A 462 -18.43 -17.49 -14.35
C PHE A 462 -19.83 -17.35 -13.75
N ALA A 463 -19.93 -16.92 -12.49
CA ALA A 463 -21.15 -16.97 -11.70
C ALA A 463 -21.81 -15.59 -11.55
N VAL A 464 -22.96 -15.55 -10.88
CA VAL A 464 -23.74 -14.34 -10.50
C VAL A 464 -24.25 -13.42 -11.62
N PHE A 465 -24.17 -13.87 -12.89
CA PHE A 465 -24.80 -13.17 -14.03
C PHE A 465 -26.18 -13.72 -14.40
N LEU A 466 -26.70 -14.69 -13.65
CA LEU A 466 -28.02 -15.24 -13.89
C LEU A 466 -29.10 -14.16 -13.61
N ASP A 467 -30.08 -14.09 -14.50
CA ASP A 467 -31.18 -13.10 -14.47
C ASP A 467 -31.77 -12.90 -13.06
N ALA A 468 -31.82 -11.63 -12.63
CA ALA A 468 -32.26 -11.21 -11.30
C ALA A 468 -33.67 -11.69 -10.93
N ARG A 469 -34.51 -12.10 -11.90
CA ARG A 469 -35.80 -12.72 -11.63
C ARG A 469 -35.71 -13.93 -10.71
N PHE A 470 -34.56 -14.61 -10.66
CA PHE A 470 -34.34 -15.76 -9.80
C PHE A 470 -34.11 -15.39 -8.33
N GLY A 471 -33.90 -14.10 -8.01
CA GLY A 471 -33.86 -13.60 -6.62
C GLY A 471 -32.49 -13.49 -5.99
N PHE A 472 -31.44 -13.45 -6.82
CA PHE A 472 -30.06 -13.22 -6.36
C PHE A 472 -29.85 -11.77 -5.93
N ALA A 473 -28.82 -11.54 -5.10
CA ALA A 473 -28.56 -10.24 -4.49
C ALA A 473 -27.32 -9.60 -5.11
N GLY A 474 -27.53 -8.76 -6.14
CA GLY A 474 -26.44 -8.06 -6.83
C GLY A 474 -25.41 -9.04 -7.39
N ASN A 475 -24.15 -8.88 -6.99
CA ASN A 475 -23.02 -9.71 -7.42
C ASN A 475 -22.87 -11.01 -6.61
N PHE A 476 -23.82 -11.39 -5.76
CA PHE A 476 -23.67 -12.55 -4.87
C PHE A 476 -24.87 -13.48 -4.93
N TRP A 477 -24.66 -14.72 -4.48
CA TRP A 477 -25.74 -15.70 -4.33
C TRP A 477 -26.77 -15.29 -3.27
N GLY A 478 -26.44 -14.35 -2.39
CA GLY A 478 -27.35 -13.77 -1.42
C GLY A 478 -27.92 -14.81 -0.48
N THR A 479 -29.25 -14.85 -0.35
CA THR A 479 -29.96 -15.84 0.48
C THR A 479 -30.47 -17.02 -0.36
N SER A 480 -29.56 -17.62 -1.11
CA SER A 480 -29.81 -18.84 -1.88
C SER A 480 -28.96 -20.02 -1.41
N SER A 481 -29.39 -21.23 -1.77
CA SER A 481 -28.71 -22.47 -1.42
C SER A 481 -27.54 -22.82 -2.35
N ALA A 482 -26.92 -21.83 -3.00
CA ALA A 482 -25.78 -22.07 -3.90
C ALA A 482 -24.53 -22.58 -3.15
N ASN A 483 -24.35 -22.09 -1.91
CA ASN A 483 -23.37 -22.54 -0.92
C ASN A 483 -21.96 -22.73 -1.50
N GLY A 484 -21.36 -21.64 -1.98
CA GLY A 484 -20.05 -21.67 -2.61
C GLY A 484 -19.33 -20.34 -2.43
N GLN A 485 -18.28 -20.11 -3.20
CA GLN A 485 -17.38 -18.97 -3.06
C GLN A 485 -18.09 -17.60 -3.04
N LEU A 486 -19.20 -17.44 -3.75
CA LEU A 486 -19.97 -16.18 -3.81
C LEU A 486 -21.14 -16.11 -2.81
N GLY A 487 -21.10 -16.93 -1.75
CA GLY A 487 -22.05 -16.88 -0.64
C GLY A 487 -23.18 -17.90 -0.73
N GLY A 488 -24.18 -17.70 0.14
CA GLY A 488 -25.37 -18.53 0.24
C GLY A 488 -25.54 -19.20 1.61
N PHE A 489 -26.37 -20.24 1.65
CA PHE A 489 -26.60 -21.04 2.84
C PHE A 489 -26.53 -22.54 2.53
N ASP A 490 -26.21 -23.33 3.55
CA ASP A 490 -26.20 -24.79 3.44
C ASP A 490 -27.64 -25.32 3.42
N LEU A 491 -28.04 -25.92 2.28
CA LEU A 491 -29.38 -26.44 2.08
C LEU A 491 -29.77 -27.51 3.10
N ASP A 492 -28.82 -28.35 3.51
CA ASP A 492 -29.09 -29.50 4.38
C ASP A 492 -29.46 -29.08 5.81
N THR A 493 -29.18 -27.83 6.15
CA THR A 493 -29.38 -27.26 7.48
C THR A 493 -30.66 -26.43 7.60
N LEU A 494 -31.36 -26.25 6.48
CA LEU A 494 -32.58 -25.47 6.35
C LEU A 494 -33.71 -26.05 7.20
N VAL A 495 -34.23 -25.22 8.10
CA VAL A 495 -35.43 -25.46 8.88
C VAL A 495 -36.44 -24.37 8.56
N ASP A 496 -37.58 -24.76 7.98
CA ASP A 496 -38.76 -23.91 7.82
C ASP A 496 -39.65 -24.03 9.06
N HIS A 497 -39.91 -22.90 9.74
CA HIS A 497 -40.74 -22.87 10.95
C HIS A 497 -42.24 -22.75 10.66
N GLY A 498 -42.64 -22.60 9.38
CA GLY A 498 -44.02 -22.53 8.94
C GLY A 498 -44.72 -21.19 9.20
N ASP A 499 -43.99 -20.18 9.66
CA ASP A 499 -44.48 -18.84 9.94
C ASP A 499 -43.79 -17.74 9.09
N GLY A 500 -43.09 -18.16 8.03
CA GLY A 500 -42.30 -17.27 7.17
C GLY A 500 -40.89 -16.98 7.73
N THR A 501 -40.49 -17.65 8.82
CA THR A 501 -39.12 -17.67 9.30
C THR A 501 -38.42 -18.97 8.97
N TYR A 502 -37.11 -18.87 8.72
CA TYR A 502 -36.25 -19.97 8.34
C TYR A 502 -34.97 -19.92 9.18
N THR A 503 -34.42 -21.08 9.50
CA THR A 503 -33.08 -21.16 10.09
C THR A 503 -32.17 -22.01 9.22
N VAL A 504 -30.98 -21.51 8.93
CA VAL A 504 -29.95 -22.16 8.12
C VAL A 504 -28.60 -22.00 8.82
N ASP A 505 -27.71 -22.94 8.61
CA ASP A 505 -26.28 -22.68 8.80
C ASP A 505 -25.85 -21.81 7.61
N ARG A 506 -25.34 -20.63 7.95
CA ARG A 506 -24.97 -19.62 6.98
C ARG A 506 -23.59 -19.96 6.47
N PHE A 507 -23.46 -19.91 5.15
CA PHE A 507 -22.19 -19.60 4.52
C PHE A 507 -22.04 -18.08 4.32
N GLY A 508 -23.06 -17.30 4.67
CA GLY A 508 -23.09 -15.83 4.70
C GLY A 508 -23.37 -15.18 3.34
N ARG A 509 -23.78 -13.90 3.37
CA ARG A 509 -24.51 -13.28 2.26
C ARG A 509 -23.64 -12.75 1.11
N PHE A 510 -22.40 -12.34 1.39
CA PHE A 510 -21.63 -11.49 0.47
C PHE A 510 -20.13 -11.83 0.31
N ALA A 511 -19.59 -12.85 1.01
CA ALA A 511 -18.28 -13.51 0.81
C ALA A 511 -17.79 -14.07 2.15
N ASN A 512 -17.57 -15.40 2.29
CA ASN A 512 -17.11 -15.94 3.60
C ASN A 512 -16.19 -17.17 3.49
N GLY A 513 -15.71 -17.49 2.28
CA GLY A 513 -14.79 -18.61 2.10
C GLY A 513 -13.33 -18.21 2.12
N GLY A 514 -13.00 -17.02 1.58
CA GLY A 514 -11.65 -16.77 1.08
C GLY A 514 -11.15 -18.02 0.36
N GLU A 515 -9.95 -18.46 0.71
CA GLU A 515 -9.36 -19.68 0.18
C GLU A 515 -9.68 -20.93 1.00
N THR A 516 -10.53 -20.87 2.01
CA THR A 516 -10.81 -22.01 2.93
C THR A 516 -11.98 -22.90 2.51
N PHE A 517 -12.76 -22.50 1.50
CA PHE A 517 -14.00 -23.19 1.13
C PHE A 517 -14.01 -23.63 -0.34
N PRO A 518 -14.60 -24.78 -0.71
CA PRO A 518 -14.68 -25.19 -2.11
C PRO A 518 -15.75 -24.41 -2.89
N TYR A 519 -15.72 -24.53 -4.22
CA TYR A 519 -16.80 -24.04 -5.08
C TYR A 519 -18.08 -24.88 -4.91
N GLY A 520 -19.22 -24.20 -4.91
CA GLY A 520 -20.54 -24.86 -4.81
C GLY A 520 -20.93 -25.55 -6.13
N PRO A 521 -21.89 -26.50 -6.12
CA PRO A 521 -22.31 -27.23 -7.32
C PRO A 521 -22.77 -26.32 -8.48
N TRP A 522 -23.50 -25.24 -8.17
CA TRP A 522 -23.94 -24.27 -9.18
C TRP A 522 -22.78 -23.48 -9.78
N GLU A 523 -21.79 -23.11 -8.98
CA GLU A 523 -20.57 -22.46 -9.47
C GLU A 523 -19.79 -23.40 -10.38
N LEU A 524 -19.61 -24.66 -9.97
CA LEU A 524 -18.94 -25.68 -10.79
C LEU A 524 -19.69 -25.95 -12.11
N TYR A 525 -21.02 -25.98 -12.11
CA TYR A 525 -21.81 -26.11 -13.34
C TYR A 525 -21.58 -24.91 -14.29
N LEU A 526 -21.59 -23.68 -13.78
CA LEU A 526 -21.37 -22.47 -14.58
C LEU A 526 -19.93 -22.41 -15.13
N MET A 527 -18.95 -22.84 -14.33
CA MET A 527 -17.57 -23.08 -14.77
C MET A 527 -17.45 -24.19 -15.82
N GLY A 528 -18.48 -25.05 -15.96
CA GLY A 528 -18.51 -26.18 -16.89
C GLY A 528 -17.80 -27.42 -16.37
N LEU A 529 -17.59 -27.52 -15.06
CA LEU A 529 -16.84 -28.57 -14.37
C LEU A 529 -17.75 -29.63 -13.74
N LEU A 530 -19.06 -29.41 -13.66
CA LEU A 530 -20.03 -30.36 -13.11
C LEU A 530 -20.98 -30.90 -14.19
N ASP A 531 -21.28 -32.19 -14.15
CA ASP A 531 -22.36 -32.77 -14.94
C ASP A 531 -23.70 -32.16 -14.50
N PRO A 532 -24.53 -31.61 -15.40
CA PRO A 532 -25.84 -31.05 -15.04
C PRO A 532 -26.77 -32.07 -14.35
N ALA A 533 -26.54 -33.38 -14.49
CA ALA A 533 -27.30 -34.40 -13.78
C ALA A 533 -27.02 -34.45 -12.27
N GLU A 534 -25.90 -33.89 -11.81
CA GLU A 534 -25.52 -33.80 -10.39
C GLU A 534 -26.08 -32.54 -9.70
N LEU A 535 -26.78 -31.68 -10.44
CA LEU A 535 -27.17 -30.36 -9.96
C LEU A 535 -28.55 -30.37 -9.27
N GLU A 536 -28.55 -30.09 -7.96
CA GLU A 536 -29.79 -29.89 -7.20
C GLU A 536 -30.41 -28.50 -7.47
N PRO A 537 -31.76 -28.35 -7.46
CA PRO A 537 -32.39 -27.04 -7.63
C PRO A 537 -31.98 -26.03 -6.54
N LEU A 538 -31.80 -24.77 -6.93
CA LEU A 538 -31.57 -23.70 -5.96
C LEU A 538 -32.83 -23.42 -5.16
N ARG A 539 -32.68 -23.24 -3.84
CA ARG A 539 -33.68 -22.63 -2.97
C ARG A 539 -33.30 -21.18 -2.75
N VAL A 540 -34.23 -20.26 -2.97
CA VAL A 540 -33.96 -18.81 -2.88
C VAL A 540 -34.98 -18.14 -1.98
N MET A 541 -34.51 -17.46 -0.94
CA MET A 541 -35.36 -16.68 -0.04
C MET A 541 -35.59 -15.28 -0.61
N ARG A 542 -36.86 -14.86 -0.72
CA ARG A 542 -37.24 -13.52 -1.21
C ARG A 542 -37.34 -12.54 -0.07
N ASP A 543 -36.86 -11.32 -0.31
CA ASP A 543 -36.93 -10.19 0.63
C ASP A 543 -36.43 -10.56 2.03
N ALA A 544 -35.32 -11.31 2.08
CA ALA A 544 -34.86 -11.96 3.30
C ALA A 544 -34.22 -10.97 4.30
N GLU A 545 -34.80 -10.88 5.49
CA GLU A 545 -34.34 -10.03 6.60
C GLU A 545 -33.66 -10.90 7.68
N SER A 546 -32.47 -10.50 8.14
CA SER A 546 -31.80 -11.18 9.27
C SER A 546 -32.51 -10.85 10.57
N LEU A 547 -32.91 -11.87 11.33
CA LEU A 547 -33.53 -11.71 12.65
C LEU A 547 -32.54 -11.99 13.78
N ALA A 548 -31.71 -13.02 13.64
CA ALA A 548 -30.75 -13.43 14.66
C ALA A 548 -29.58 -14.22 14.06
N ILE A 549 -28.40 -14.03 14.66
CA ILE A 549 -27.14 -14.71 14.32
C ILE A 549 -26.59 -15.35 15.61
N ALA A 550 -26.37 -16.67 15.59
CA ALA A 550 -25.76 -17.40 16.70
C ALA A 550 -24.73 -18.41 16.17
N GLY A 551 -23.44 -18.10 16.34
CA GLY A 551 -22.36 -18.87 15.69
C GLY A 551 -22.50 -18.80 14.17
N GLU A 552 -22.49 -19.95 13.50
CA GLU A 552 -22.71 -20.08 12.05
C GLU A 552 -24.21 -20.08 11.68
N ARG A 553 -25.12 -20.18 12.65
CA ARG A 553 -26.56 -20.32 12.37
C ARG A 553 -27.25 -18.97 12.24
N GLU A 554 -28.02 -18.76 11.18
CA GLU A 554 -28.81 -17.53 10.95
C GLU A 554 -30.31 -17.86 10.91
N THR A 555 -31.09 -17.04 11.60
CA THR A 555 -32.55 -17.04 11.48
C THR A 555 -32.99 -15.84 10.66
N LEU A 556 -33.74 -16.12 9.60
CA LEU A 556 -34.17 -15.19 8.57
C LEU A 556 -35.69 -15.13 8.54
N ARG A 557 -36.24 -13.96 8.21
CA ARG A 557 -37.63 -13.85 7.71
C ARG A 557 -37.57 -13.66 6.20
N ALA A 558 -38.41 -14.37 5.45
CA ALA A 558 -38.51 -14.18 4.01
C ALA A 558 -39.97 -14.18 3.55
N SER A 559 -40.27 -13.45 2.48
CA SER A 559 -41.62 -13.37 1.91
C SER A 559 -42.01 -14.67 1.18
N ALA A 560 -41.03 -15.38 0.64
CA ALA A 560 -41.18 -16.68 -0.03
C ALA A 560 -39.85 -17.48 -0.04
N LEU A 561 -39.96 -18.79 -0.26
CA LEU A 561 -38.83 -19.68 -0.52
C LEU A 561 -39.02 -20.38 -1.86
N ASP A 562 -38.46 -19.79 -2.91
CA ASP A 562 -38.59 -20.25 -4.29
C ASP A 562 -37.73 -21.48 -4.56
N THR A 563 -38.05 -22.17 -5.66
CA THR A 563 -37.23 -23.23 -6.24
C THR A 563 -36.88 -22.85 -7.66
N VAL A 564 -35.59 -22.79 -7.99
CA VAL A 564 -35.08 -22.49 -9.33
C VAL A 564 -34.37 -23.72 -9.87
N THR A 565 -34.91 -24.31 -10.93
CA THR A 565 -34.35 -25.51 -11.56
C THR A 565 -33.40 -25.15 -12.70
N LEU A 566 -32.55 -26.11 -13.09
CA LEU A 566 -31.73 -25.96 -14.29
C LEU A 566 -32.58 -25.69 -15.55
N ALA A 567 -33.77 -26.30 -15.64
CA ALA A 567 -34.68 -26.06 -16.77
C ALA A 567 -35.14 -24.60 -16.84
N ASP A 568 -35.39 -23.96 -15.70
CA ASP A 568 -35.76 -22.54 -15.63
C ASP A 568 -34.61 -21.65 -16.11
N VAL A 569 -33.37 -21.96 -15.66
CA VAL A 569 -32.16 -21.24 -16.09
C VAL A 569 -31.93 -21.40 -17.59
N VAL A 570 -32.01 -22.61 -18.13
CA VAL A 570 -31.85 -22.89 -19.56
C VAL A 570 -32.94 -22.25 -20.41
N ALA A 571 -34.17 -22.14 -19.89
CA ALA A 571 -35.26 -21.46 -20.59
C ALA A 571 -34.99 -19.97 -20.78
N VAL A 572 -34.25 -19.33 -19.87
CA VAL A 572 -33.89 -17.90 -19.93
C VAL A 572 -32.59 -17.67 -20.69
N HIS A 573 -31.54 -18.43 -20.37
CA HIS A 573 -30.17 -18.16 -20.83
C HIS A 573 -29.71 -19.09 -21.95
N GLY A 574 -30.48 -20.12 -22.28
CA GLY A 574 -30.04 -21.23 -23.11
C GLY A 574 -29.12 -22.21 -22.36
N PRO A 575 -28.73 -23.33 -22.98
CA PRO A 575 -27.81 -24.28 -22.38
C PRO A 575 -26.41 -23.69 -22.26
N ARG A 576 -25.69 -24.05 -21.18
CA ARG A 576 -24.29 -23.68 -21.00
C ARG A 576 -23.45 -24.25 -22.15
N LYS A 577 -22.68 -23.40 -22.84
CA LYS A 577 -21.72 -23.84 -23.87
C LYS A 577 -20.33 -23.24 -23.67
N PRO A 578 -19.25 -24.01 -23.90
CA PRO A 578 -19.23 -25.45 -24.19
C PRO A 578 -19.91 -26.30 -23.10
N ALA A 579 -20.43 -27.49 -23.38
CA ALA A 579 -21.07 -28.29 -22.32
C ALA A 579 -20.00 -29.02 -21.49
N PHE A 580 -20.34 -29.52 -20.30
CA PHE A 580 -19.51 -30.52 -19.63
C PHE A 580 -19.50 -31.83 -20.45
N PRO A 581 -18.35 -32.53 -20.59
CA PRO A 581 -17.00 -32.19 -20.12
C PRO A 581 -16.14 -31.49 -21.18
N GLN A 582 -16.72 -30.90 -22.24
CA GLN A 582 -15.96 -30.20 -23.28
C GLN A 582 -15.52 -28.78 -22.85
N ALA A 583 -15.93 -28.34 -21.67
CA ALA A 583 -15.47 -27.11 -21.07
C ALA A 583 -13.96 -27.13 -20.82
N PRO A 584 -13.25 -25.99 -20.97
CA PRO A 584 -11.88 -25.89 -20.49
C PRO A 584 -11.79 -26.16 -18.99
N ASP A 585 -10.85 -27.02 -18.61
CA ASP A 585 -10.51 -27.39 -17.23
C ASP A 585 -9.06 -27.02 -16.88
N GLN A 586 -8.36 -26.36 -17.79
CA GLN A 586 -7.00 -25.87 -17.62
C GLN A 586 -6.92 -24.40 -18.01
N PHE A 587 -6.46 -23.58 -17.07
CA PHE A 587 -6.32 -22.14 -17.24
C PHE A 587 -4.88 -21.74 -16.99
N ARG A 588 -4.36 -20.83 -17.80
CA ARG A 588 -3.07 -20.21 -17.55
C ARG A 588 -3.25 -18.85 -16.91
N ALA A 589 -2.61 -18.62 -15.78
CA ALA A 589 -2.67 -17.36 -15.05
C ALA A 589 -1.29 -16.70 -14.97
N ALA A 590 -1.26 -15.37 -15.01
CA ALA A 590 -0.11 -14.59 -14.57
C ALA A 590 -0.46 -13.88 -13.27
N PHE A 591 0.45 -13.93 -12.31
CA PHE A 591 0.43 -13.11 -11.11
C PHE A 591 1.48 -12.01 -11.28
N VAL A 592 1.05 -10.76 -11.18
CA VAL A 592 1.89 -9.59 -11.41
C VAL A 592 1.81 -8.67 -10.19
N ALA A 593 2.94 -8.51 -9.50
CA ALA A 593 3.10 -7.50 -8.46
C ALA A 593 3.55 -6.18 -9.10
N LEU A 594 2.73 -5.14 -9.03
CA LEU A 594 3.07 -3.78 -9.42
C LEU A 594 3.72 -3.05 -8.27
N SER A 595 4.73 -2.23 -8.57
CA SER A 595 5.45 -1.50 -7.52
C SER A 595 6.05 -0.18 -8.04
N SER A 596 6.34 0.73 -7.12
CA SER A 596 7.08 1.99 -7.37
C SER A 596 8.58 1.73 -7.53
N ARG A 597 9.09 0.68 -6.89
CA ARG A 597 10.50 0.24 -6.95
C ARG A 597 10.63 -1.26 -7.16
N PRO A 598 11.81 -1.79 -7.57
CA PRO A 598 12.02 -3.23 -7.55
C PRO A 598 11.77 -3.81 -6.16
N LEU A 599 10.91 -4.82 -6.08
CA LEU A 599 10.66 -5.56 -4.85
C LEU A 599 11.90 -6.35 -4.41
N THR A 600 12.11 -6.47 -3.11
CA THR A 600 13.14 -7.35 -2.54
C THR A 600 12.78 -8.81 -2.79
N ALA A 601 13.75 -9.70 -2.60
CA ALA A 601 13.52 -11.14 -2.71
C ALA A 601 12.42 -11.64 -1.73
N SER A 602 12.27 -11.01 -0.57
CA SER A 602 11.29 -11.44 0.44
C SER A 602 9.90 -10.90 0.15
N GLU A 603 9.80 -9.63 -0.27
CA GLU A 603 8.59 -9.06 -0.84
C GLU A 603 8.05 -9.94 -1.98
N MET A 604 8.87 -10.24 -2.99
CA MET A 604 8.46 -11.13 -4.07
C MET A 604 8.04 -12.52 -3.56
N SER A 605 8.76 -13.07 -2.58
CA SER A 605 8.46 -14.42 -2.07
C SER A 605 7.15 -14.50 -1.30
N PHE A 606 6.64 -13.39 -0.77
CA PHE A 606 5.29 -13.33 -0.22
C PHE A 606 4.24 -13.59 -1.30
N TYR A 607 4.23 -12.77 -2.35
CA TYR A 607 3.28 -12.85 -3.45
C TYR A 607 3.43 -14.16 -4.24
N GLU A 608 4.67 -14.60 -4.46
CA GLU A 608 5.01 -15.87 -5.08
C GLU A 608 4.31 -17.04 -4.40
N ALA A 609 4.23 -17.03 -3.07
CA ALA A 609 3.62 -18.14 -2.36
C ALA A 609 2.11 -18.24 -2.56
N TRP A 610 1.42 -17.10 -2.70
CA TRP A 610 0.01 -17.08 -3.09
C TRP A 610 -0.18 -17.64 -4.49
N ALA A 611 0.63 -17.18 -5.45
CA ALA A 611 0.60 -17.66 -6.84
C ALA A 611 0.93 -19.16 -6.96
N ALA A 612 1.95 -19.62 -6.22
CA ALA A 612 2.38 -21.02 -6.21
C ALA A 612 1.32 -21.93 -5.59
N ARG A 613 0.73 -21.53 -4.45
CA ARG A 613 -0.33 -22.30 -3.78
C ARG A 613 -1.59 -22.39 -4.65
N PHE A 614 -1.99 -21.27 -5.26
CA PHE A 614 -3.18 -21.23 -6.10
C PHE A 614 -3.08 -22.19 -7.30
N GLY A 615 -1.88 -22.31 -7.89
CA GLY A 615 -1.58 -23.27 -8.97
C GLY A 615 -1.24 -24.70 -8.52
N ALA A 616 -1.13 -24.96 -7.21
CA ALA A 616 -0.77 -26.28 -6.70
C ALA A 616 -1.93 -27.30 -6.81
N THR A 617 -1.63 -28.57 -6.53
CA THR A 617 -2.64 -29.64 -6.37
C THR A 617 -3.06 -29.88 -4.94
N GLU A 618 -2.33 -29.31 -3.99
CA GLU A 618 -2.56 -29.44 -2.57
C GLU A 618 -2.43 -28.06 -1.95
N GLY A 619 -3.34 -27.76 -1.04
CA GLY A 619 -3.42 -26.53 -0.31
C GLY A 619 -2.44 -26.52 0.85
N GLU A 620 -2.43 -25.41 1.58
CA GLU A 620 -1.46 -25.19 2.65
C GLU A 620 -2.07 -24.35 3.76
N GLY A 621 -1.89 -24.80 5.01
CA GLY A 621 -2.38 -24.07 6.19
C GLY A 621 -3.88 -23.80 6.10
N GLY A 622 -4.70 -24.84 5.85
CA GLY A 622 -6.16 -24.71 5.74
C GLY A 622 -6.68 -23.94 4.52
N LEU A 623 -5.80 -23.35 3.70
CA LEU A 623 -6.14 -22.67 2.45
C LEU A 623 -6.06 -23.66 1.29
N LEU A 624 -7.12 -23.76 0.51
CA LEU A 624 -7.27 -24.61 -0.67
C LEU A 624 -6.49 -24.03 -1.85
N SER A 625 -5.95 -24.94 -2.66
CA SER A 625 -5.56 -24.66 -4.04
C SER A 625 -6.79 -24.56 -4.97
N PHE A 626 -6.64 -23.97 -6.16
CA PHE A 626 -7.72 -23.99 -7.17
C PHE A 626 -8.15 -25.42 -7.54
N TYR A 627 -7.19 -26.35 -7.56
CA TYR A 627 -7.46 -27.76 -7.81
C TYR A 627 -8.37 -28.37 -6.73
N GLU A 628 -8.08 -28.18 -5.45
CA GLU A 628 -8.92 -28.72 -4.36
C GLU A 628 -10.26 -28.02 -4.26
N ALA A 629 -10.29 -26.70 -4.46
CA ALA A 629 -11.52 -25.92 -4.43
C ALA A 629 -12.52 -26.38 -5.50
N THR A 630 -12.03 -26.89 -6.64
CA THR A 630 -12.87 -27.50 -7.68
C THR A 630 -13.15 -28.99 -7.44
N GLY A 631 -12.69 -29.56 -6.33
CA GLY A 631 -12.77 -31.00 -6.04
C GLY A 631 -11.96 -31.85 -7.01
N GLY A 632 -10.84 -31.32 -7.51
CA GLY A 632 -9.92 -31.97 -8.43
C GLY A 632 -10.33 -31.90 -9.91
N ARG A 633 -11.24 -30.99 -10.28
CA ARG A 633 -11.85 -30.94 -11.62
C ARG A 633 -11.15 -30.00 -12.59
N ALA A 634 -10.43 -28.99 -12.09
CA ALA A 634 -9.71 -28.04 -12.94
C ALA A 634 -8.35 -27.65 -12.36
N ARG A 635 -7.47 -27.10 -13.20
CA ARG A 635 -6.10 -26.70 -12.85
C ARG A 635 -5.81 -25.26 -13.28
N MET A 636 -5.04 -24.59 -12.45
CA MET A 636 -4.46 -23.28 -12.73
C MET A 636 -2.96 -23.43 -12.93
N ASP A 637 -2.44 -23.08 -14.10
CA ASP A 637 -1.01 -22.99 -14.35
C ASP A 637 -0.55 -21.55 -14.09
N THR A 638 0.21 -21.37 -13.02
CA THR A 638 0.75 -20.08 -12.59
C THR A 638 2.23 -19.90 -12.92
N ALA A 639 2.85 -20.86 -13.62
CA ALA A 639 4.28 -20.81 -13.89
C ALA A 639 4.64 -19.67 -14.87
N VAL A 640 5.71 -18.94 -14.53
CA VAL A 640 6.31 -17.95 -15.43
C VAL A 640 7.24 -18.67 -16.42
N PRO A 641 7.06 -18.51 -17.75
CA PRO A 641 7.83 -19.22 -18.78
C PRO A 641 9.31 -18.84 -18.88
#